data_AF-A0AAN9YGI8-F1
#
_entry.id   AF-A0AAN9YGI8-F1
#
_cell.length_a   1.000
_cell.length_b   1.000
_cell.length_c   1.000
_cell.angle_alpha   90.00
_cell.angle_beta   90.00
_cell.angle_gamma   90.00
#
_symmetry.space_group_name_H-M   'P 1'
#
loop_
_entity.id
_entity.type
_entity.pdbx_description
1 polymer ?
#
loop_
_entity_poly.entity_id
_entity_poly.type
_entity_poly.pdbx_seq_one_letter_code
_entity_poly.pdbx_strand_id
1 'polypeptide(L)'
;MPLTSTAHCGRTVRRHVFTPCQSIWISDNTLAYAFERYFAVSRTTVRHGSSVPGPLENRRRLGKRRMGELSSGQSQAGVPLWEVANTVDLTQWRWQPATLHNARQQDSPSSSPSSSPSSSPSRRRHAFREMIPAWFSTSSPNLTEGPRHTQDALPGIPTPPEASTPAWDAHTDPQDIVDQGLSLLDQDLRLASTISTRPNFSRFCSTVTQSLSKGWFSDESICFISRHVREGLARALVAVGEGERQGRLDDIRLQLIEAMLDGLVARRSKNPDGHRRFESLAWNDLLMGTAELQLNSLRIFNKVMGQIPDYRLNAVSSGILANIETYFAVMARGKRKRRATLSRQAGKLASALRKLDTDHNPDLLQDATMKVLEYMDSEPSSYIQVRASWLHALVRMPKMHRRYFSRTCAILEADPHVQPLTKMEIGRLFLAQYFRHENSDLNYVNLLYHCFNRSDPNNKDCYPDMCALFWHKGRLQHIILLCRLLEDLGRTQDIFHLLLGFRNVVKNHSSPLSNLALGADNALVAFKISSIYASSIKRGMARRQRGNFWKSSFAAVAMKALVHTHHARPQKLFSALGLFAKRRERVELSRVAGTRAIPRLQMDKVSALAEVLATSPHLTNRTSFRLITGCIHYLYYHNAPVPSRVLRALIHNVTRSLAQGQRGRQLRLEWTTRQAARFAGPEAAEKLKSSLEKWRQQNLGLGP
;
A
#
# COMPACT_ATOMS: atom_id res chain seq x y z
N MET A 1 -51.95 -23.67 -59.43
CA MET A 1 -51.29 -23.77 -58.12
C MET A 1 -49.79 -23.86 -58.30
N PRO A 2 -49.01 -22.85 -57.89
CA PRO A 2 -47.59 -22.99 -57.59
C PRO A 2 -47.29 -22.71 -56.10
N LEU A 3 -46.30 -23.42 -55.57
CA LEU A 3 -45.83 -23.40 -54.18
C LEU A 3 -44.84 -22.25 -53.92
N THR A 4 -45.22 -21.41 -52.96
CA THR A 4 -44.43 -20.64 -51.97
C THR A 4 -43.06 -20.05 -52.36
N SER A 5 -43.08 -18.72 -52.47
CA SER A 5 -41.94 -17.80 -52.41
C SER A 5 -41.59 -17.49 -50.93
N THR A 6 -40.32 -17.64 -50.54
CA THR A 6 -39.78 -17.01 -49.33
C THR A 6 -38.88 -15.84 -49.70
N ALA A 7 -39.16 -14.72 -49.04
CA ALA A 7 -38.70 -13.39 -49.39
C ALA A 7 -37.22 -13.14 -49.08
N HIS A 8 -36.61 -12.41 -50.02
CA HIS A 8 -35.39 -11.65 -49.87
C HIS A 8 -35.43 -10.70 -48.65
N CYS A 9 -34.31 -10.60 -47.95
CA CYS A 9 -34.00 -9.39 -47.20
C CYS A 9 -32.60 -8.91 -47.60
N GLY A 10 -32.57 -7.90 -48.45
CA GLY A 10 -31.38 -7.19 -48.86
C GLY A 10 -31.24 -5.85 -48.14
N ARG A 11 -29.98 -5.54 -47.82
CA ARG A 11 -29.33 -4.23 -47.64
C ARG A 11 -29.11 -3.65 -46.23
N THR A 12 -27.90 -3.94 -45.74
CA THR A 12 -26.80 -3.00 -45.42
C THR A 12 -27.08 -1.71 -44.63
N VAL A 13 -26.49 -1.66 -43.43
CA VAL A 13 -25.84 -0.45 -42.90
C VAL A 13 -24.37 -0.79 -42.67
N ARG A 14 -23.51 -0.22 -43.53
CA ARG A 14 -22.06 -0.22 -43.38
C ARG A 14 -21.69 0.53 -42.09
N ARG A 15 -20.98 -0.13 -41.17
CA ARG A 15 -20.10 0.54 -40.22
C ARG A 15 -18.68 0.11 -40.52
N HIS A 16 -17.85 1.08 -40.88
CA HIS A 16 -16.41 0.92 -40.96
C HIS A 16 -15.87 0.50 -39.59
N VAL A 17 -15.50 -0.77 -39.49
CA VAL A 17 -14.64 -1.27 -38.41
C VAL A 17 -13.21 -1.17 -38.94
N PHE A 18 -12.41 -0.35 -38.28
CA PHE A 18 -10.97 -0.36 -38.44
C PHE A 18 -10.44 -1.69 -37.88
N THR A 19 -9.76 -2.46 -38.71
CA THR A 19 -8.89 -3.58 -38.31
C THR A 19 -7.50 -3.25 -38.86
N PRO A 20 -6.45 -3.38 -38.04
CA PRO A 20 -5.54 -4.48 -38.32
C PRO A 20 -4.98 -5.09 -37.01
N CYS A 21 -5.52 -6.22 -36.59
CA CYS A 21 -4.70 -7.26 -36.00
C CYS A 21 -4.94 -8.51 -36.85
N GLN A 22 -3.87 -9.08 -37.39
CA GLN A 22 -3.87 -10.30 -38.18
C GLN A 22 -4.50 -11.42 -37.34
N SER A 23 -5.76 -11.75 -37.62
CA SER A 23 -6.38 -12.97 -37.11
C SER A 23 -5.81 -14.14 -37.91
N ILE A 24 -4.92 -14.92 -37.29
CA ILE A 24 -4.49 -16.21 -37.85
C ILE A 24 -5.66 -17.17 -37.67
N TRP A 25 -6.25 -17.59 -38.78
CA TRP A 25 -7.27 -18.63 -38.79
C TRP A 25 -6.57 -19.98 -38.65
N ILE A 26 -6.76 -20.64 -37.50
CA ILE A 26 -6.26 -22.00 -37.26
C ILE A 26 -7.37 -22.95 -37.69
N SER A 27 -7.05 -23.89 -38.59
CA SER A 27 -8.01 -24.90 -39.01
C SER A 27 -8.28 -25.89 -37.87
N ASP A 28 -9.50 -26.42 -37.79
CA ASP A 28 -9.89 -27.40 -36.77
C ASP A 28 -8.98 -28.64 -36.79
N ASN A 29 -8.44 -29.02 -37.95
CA ASN A 29 -7.48 -30.11 -38.07
C ASN A 29 -6.13 -29.79 -37.40
N THR A 30 -5.66 -28.55 -37.52
CA THR A 30 -4.42 -28.11 -36.84
C THR A 30 -4.60 -28.08 -35.33
N LEU A 31 -5.79 -27.68 -34.86
CA LEU A 31 -6.13 -27.66 -33.46
C LEU A 31 -6.26 -29.09 -32.89
N ALA A 32 -6.94 -29.99 -33.61
CA ALA A 32 -7.06 -31.39 -33.26
C ALA A 32 -5.70 -32.09 -33.19
N TYR A 33 -4.84 -31.88 -34.19
CA TYR A 33 -3.49 -32.45 -34.22
C TYR A 33 -2.61 -31.94 -33.06
N ALA A 34 -2.69 -30.64 -32.72
CA ALA A 34 -1.97 -30.09 -31.58
C ALA A 34 -2.48 -30.67 -30.24
N PHE A 35 -3.79 -30.91 -30.15
CA PHE A 35 -4.43 -31.53 -28.97
C PHE A 35 -3.99 -32.98 -28.80
N GLU A 36 -4.02 -33.78 -29.87
CA GLU A 36 -3.55 -35.17 -29.85
C GLU A 36 -2.07 -35.29 -29.48
N ARG A 37 -1.23 -34.39 -30.01
CA ARG A 37 0.20 -34.34 -29.67
C ARG A 37 0.44 -33.97 -28.21
N TYR A 38 -0.38 -33.08 -27.64
CA TYR A 38 -0.34 -32.77 -26.21
C TYR A 38 -0.66 -34.01 -25.37
N PHE A 39 -1.71 -34.78 -25.71
CA PHE A 39 -2.05 -36.02 -24.99
C PHE A 39 -1.05 -37.16 -25.20
N ALA A 40 -0.40 -37.23 -26.37
CA ALA A 40 0.67 -38.19 -26.63
C ALA A 40 1.91 -37.91 -25.75
N VAL A 41 2.26 -36.64 -25.55
CA VAL A 41 3.41 -36.22 -24.72
C VAL A 41 3.07 -36.22 -23.22
N SER A 42 1.81 -36.05 -22.84
CA SER A 42 1.36 -35.97 -21.44
C SER A 42 0.86 -37.30 -20.85
N ARG A 43 1.16 -38.44 -21.48
CA ARG A 43 1.09 -39.75 -20.80
C ARG A 43 2.14 -39.81 -19.70
N THR A 44 1.79 -39.27 -18.55
CA THR A 44 2.48 -39.49 -17.28
C THR A 44 2.51 -40.99 -17.02
N THR A 45 3.72 -41.51 -16.85
CA THR A 45 3.99 -42.86 -16.35
C THR A 45 3.10 -43.14 -15.13
N VAL A 46 2.21 -44.12 -15.26
CA VAL A 46 1.46 -44.69 -14.15
C VAL A 46 2.48 -45.24 -13.16
N ARG A 47 2.77 -44.51 -12.09
CA ARG A 47 3.56 -45.03 -10.98
C ARG A 47 2.67 -45.98 -10.19
N HIS A 48 2.87 -47.28 -10.37
CA HIS A 48 2.37 -48.28 -9.43
C HIS A 48 2.98 -48.01 -8.06
N GLY A 49 2.12 -47.71 -7.10
CA GLY A 49 2.50 -47.46 -5.72
C GLY A 49 2.77 -48.76 -4.98
N SER A 50 4.04 -49.02 -4.70
CA SER A 50 4.45 -49.70 -3.48
C SER A 50 5.62 -48.93 -2.87
N SER A 51 5.31 -48.11 -1.87
CA SER A 51 6.33 -47.51 -1.02
C SER A 51 5.91 -47.69 0.43
N VAL A 52 6.07 -48.91 0.93
CA VAL A 52 6.30 -49.08 2.37
C VAL A 52 7.81 -48.87 2.55
N PRO A 53 8.25 -47.69 3.04
CA PRO A 53 9.67 -47.48 3.32
C PRO A 53 10.10 -48.46 4.41
N GLY A 54 11.20 -49.20 4.15
CA GLY A 54 11.75 -50.14 5.11
C GLY A 54 12.08 -49.49 6.47
N PRO A 55 12.29 -50.29 7.53
CA PRO A 55 12.40 -49.80 8.91
C PRO A 55 13.45 -48.69 9.09
N LEU A 56 14.54 -48.73 8.32
CA LEU A 56 15.60 -47.73 8.35
C LEU A 56 15.21 -46.41 7.66
N GLU A 57 14.47 -46.45 6.55
CA GLU A 57 13.94 -45.25 5.89
C GLU A 57 12.80 -44.64 6.72
N ASN A 58 12.02 -45.47 7.42
CA ASN A 58 11.05 -44.98 8.39
C ASN A 58 11.74 -44.26 9.55
N ARG A 59 12.83 -44.81 10.11
CA ARG A 59 13.65 -44.12 11.14
C ARG A 59 14.32 -42.85 10.63
N ARG A 60 14.86 -42.83 9.41
CA ARG A 60 15.45 -41.63 8.80
C ARG A 60 14.39 -40.54 8.60
N ARG A 61 13.18 -40.92 8.19
CA ARG A 61 12.03 -40.01 8.08
C ARG A 61 11.50 -39.58 9.44
N LEU A 62 11.51 -40.44 10.45
CA LEU A 62 11.14 -40.11 11.83
C LEU A 62 12.15 -39.14 12.48
N GLY A 63 13.44 -39.33 12.22
CA GLY A 63 14.50 -38.39 12.62
C GLY A 63 14.35 -37.04 11.93
N LYS A 64 14.06 -37.02 10.63
CA LYS A 64 13.72 -35.79 9.90
C LYS A 64 12.43 -35.13 10.40
N ARG A 65 11.41 -35.92 10.78
CA ARG A 65 10.16 -35.41 11.37
C ARG A 65 10.38 -34.84 12.77
N ARG A 66 11.16 -35.50 13.64
CA ARG A 66 11.50 -34.95 14.97
C ARG A 66 12.32 -33.66 14.89
N MET A 67 13.24 -33.56 13.93
CA MET A 67 13.95 -32.29 13.65
C MET A 67 13.02 -31.21 13.06
N GLY A 68 12.04 -31.61 12.24
CA GLY A 68 10.99 -30.72 11.74
C GLY A 68 9.95 -30.32 12.80
N GLU A 69 9.72 -31.16 13.81
CA GLU A 69 8.75 -30.92 14.88
C GLU A 69 9.26 -29.90 15.91
N LEU A 70 10.57 -29.80 16.11
CA LEU A 70 11.19 -28.66 16.82
C LEU A 70 11.10 -27.35 16.00
N SER A 71 10.76 -27.44 14.72
CA SER A 71 10.44 -26.31 13.82
C SER A 71 8.94 -26.12 13.60
N SER A 72 8.07 -26.71 14.43
CA SER A 72 6.58 -26.62 14.34
C SER A 72 5.97 -25.22 14.59
N GLY A 73 6.75 -24.16 14.35
CA GLY A 73 6.26 -22.80 14.18
C GLY A 73 6.44 -22.23 12.75
N GLN A 74 7.17 -22.89 11.85
CA GLN A 74 7.43 -22.36 10.50
C GLN A 74 7.20 -23.42 9.41
N SER A 75 5.94 -23.54 9.00
CA SER A 75 5.55 -24.23 7.77
C SER A 75 5.99 -23.40 6.56
N GLN A 76 6.88 -23.95 5.72
CA GLN A 76 7.20 -23.39 4.40
C GLN A 76 6.06 -23.66 3.40
N ALA A 77 5.06 -22.80 3.48
CA ALA A 77 4.29 -22.24 2.39
C ALA A 77 3.49 -21.12 3.05
N GLY A 78 4.17 -20.02 3.33
CA GLY A 78 3.75 -18.83 4.07
C GLY A 78 4.79 -17.76 3.82
N VAL A 79 4.41 -16.49 3.89
CA VAL A 79 5.34 -15.37 3.81
C VAL A 79 6.50 -15.66 4.75
N PRO A 80 7.74 -15.67 4.25
CA PRO A 80 8.85 -15.85 5.14
C PRO A 80 8.90 -14.65 6.10
N LEU A 81 9.25 -14.90 7.36
CA LEU A 81 9.20 -13.97 8.48
C LEU A 81 9.62 -12.52 8.11
N TRP A 82 10.63 -12.38 7.24
CA TRP A 82 11.22 -11.12 6.76
C TRP A 82 10.41 -10.27 5.76
N GLU A 83 9.20 -10.65 5.38
CA GLU A 83 8.29 -9.78 4.60
C GLU A 83 7.30 -8.99 5.49
N VAL A 84 7.36 -9.19 6.81
CA VAL A 84 6.61 -8.43 7.83
C VAL A 84 7.46 -7.27 8.32
N ALA A 85 6.87 -6.08 8.47
CA ALA A 85 7.56 -4.85 8.85
C ALA A 85 8.26 -4.89 10.25
N ASN A 86 7.97 -5.90 11.07
CA ASN A 86 8.49 -6.06 12.44
C ASN A 86 9.14 -7.44 12.65
N THR A 87 10.25 -7.74 11.96
CA THR A 87 11.06 -8.91 12.32
C THR A 87 12.11 -8.56 13.36
N VAL A 88 12.17 -9.38 14.42
CA VAL A 88 13.30 -9.43 15.35
C VAL A 88 14.61 -9.53 14.57
N ASP A 89 15.57 -8.66 14.89
CA ASP A 89 16.89 -8.62 14.27
C ASP A 89 17.69 -9.86 14.67
N LEU A 90 17.67 -10.89 13.82
CA LEU A 90 18.41 -12.14 14.04
C LEU A 90 19.94 -11.94 14.03
N THR A 91 20.45 -10.76 13.68
CA THR A 91 21.90 -10.46 13.75
C THR A 91 22.37 -10.07 15.16
N GLN A 92 21.44 -9.84 16.09
CA GLN A 92 21.74 -9.70 17.53
C GLN A 92 21.73 -11.05 18.27
N TRP A 93 21.32 -12.12 17.59
CA TRP A 93 21.28 -13.45 18.19
C TRP A 93 22.70 -14.03 18.28
N ARG A 94 23.23 -14.09 19.51
CA ARG A 94 24.45 -14.83 19.82
C ARG A 94 24.02 -16.21 20.33
N TRP A 95 24.37 -17.27 19.60
CA TRP A 95 24.20 -18.63 20.11
C TRP A 95 25.03 -18.77 21.39
N GLN A 96 24.39 -19.18 22.49
CA GLN A 96 25.07 -19.63 23.69
C GLN A 96 24.89 -21.15 23.81
N PRO A 97 25.93 -21.91 24.17
CA PRO A 97 25.79 -23.34 24.41
C PRO A 97 24.76 -23.61 25.50
N ALA A 98 24.01 -24.70 25.38
CA ALA A 98 23.14 -25.15 26.46
C ALA A 98 24.01 -25.47 27.68
N THR A 99 23.87 -24.70 28.75
CA THR A 99 24.51 -24.96 30.03
C THR A 99 24.15 -26.36 30.50
N LEU A 100 25.18 -27.15 30.85
CA LEU A 100 25.06 -28.51 31.37
C LEU A 100 24.04 -28.56 32.52
N HIS A 101 23.26 -29.63 32.52
CA HIS A 101 22.10 -29.87 33.39
C HIS A 101 22.38 -29.70 34.90
N ASN A 102 23.64 -29.76 35.31
CA ASN A 102 24.08 -29.68 36.71
C ASN A 102 23.98 -28.28 37.33
N ALA A 103 23.84 -27.21 36.53
CA ALA A 103 23.74 -25.84 37.06
C ALA A 103 22.30 -25.42 37.45
N ARG A 104 21.28 -26.24 37.18
CA ARG A 104 19.87 -25.90 37.44
C ARG A 104 19.33 -26.42 38.79
N GLN A 105 20.15 -27.12 39.57
CA GLN A 105 19.72 -27.75 40.83
C GLN A 105 20.08 -26.96 42.10
N GLN A 106 20.72 -25.80 42.01
CA GLN A 106 21.12 -25.04 43.21
C GLN A 106 20.23 -23.83 43.55
N ASP A 107 19.30 -23.42 42.70
CA ASP A 107 18.41 -22.28 43.00
C ASP A 107 16.94 -22.68 42.97
N SER A 108 16.45 -23.26 44.08
CA SER A 108 15.07 -23.08 44.57
C SER A 108 14.92 -23.71 45.97
N PRO A 109 14.56 -22.94 47.01
CA PRO A 109 14.33 -23.46 48.36
C PRO A 109 12.98 -24.17 48.51
N SER A 110 12.98 -25.09 49.46
CA SER A 110 11.97 -26.04 49.95
C SER A 110 10.55 -25.52 50.20
N SER A 111 9.54 -26.35 49.87
CA SER A 111 8.39 -26.61 50.76
C SER A 111 7.59 -27.85 50.30
N SER A 112 7.38 -28.78 51.24
CA SER A 112 6.70 -30.08 51.14
C SER A 112 5.15 -29.96 51.15
N PRO A 113 4.39 -31.07 50.94
CA PRO A 113 3.07 -31.07 50.29
C PRO A 113 1.88 -31.26 51.25
N SER A 114 0.67 -30.91 50.80
CA SER A 114 -0.55 -31.61 51.22
C SER A 114 -1.75 -31.44 50.26
N SER A 115 -2.31 -32.60 49.88
CA SER A 115 -3.73 -32.95 49.64
C SER A 115 -4.60 -32.16 48.65
N SER A 116 -4.92 -32.84 47.54
CA SER A 116 -6.21 -32.77 46.80
C SER A 116 -7.37 -33.35 47.66
N PRO A 117 -8.70 -33.24 47.34
CA PRO A 117 -9.28 -33.46 46.00
C PRO A 117 -10.57 -32.70 45.58
N SER A 118 -10.86 -32.83 44.27
CA SER A 118 -12.19 -33.08 43.66
C SER A 118 -12.96 -31.98 42.89
N SER A 119 -13.52 -32.46 41.77
CA SER A 119 -14.67 -31.98 40.98
C SER A 119 -14.48 -31.01 39.79
N SER A 120 -14.86 -31.53 38.62
CA SER A 120 -15.03 -30.88 37.31
C SER A 120 -16.50 -30.39 37.13
N PRO A 121 -16.95 -29.88 35.97
CA PRO A 121 -16.48 -28.73 35.20
C PRO A 121 -17.65 -27.80 34.73
N SER A 122 -17.56 -26.48 34.86
CA SER A 122 -18.36 -25.58 33.99
C SER A 122 -17.91 -24.11 33.93
N ARG A 123 -17.75 -23.65 32.68
CA ARG A 123 -18.11 -22.33 32.10
C ARG A 123 -17.74 -21.02 32.82
N ARG A 124 -16.91 -20.26 32.08
CA ARG A 124 -17.11 -18.84 31.65
C ARG A 124 -16.96 -17.73 32.70
N ARG A 125 -15.85 -16.97 32.64
CA ARG A 125 -15.72 -15.58 32.08
C ARG A 125 -14.53 -14.82 32.70
N HIS A 126 -13.82 -14.11 31.81
CA HIS A 126 -13.13 -12.81 31.92
C HIS A 126 -12.30 -12.43 33.17
N ALA A 127 -11.03 -12.09 32.91
CA ALA A 127 -10.41 -10.76 33.11
C ALA A 127 -9.02 -10.82 33.78
N PHE A 128 -7.99 -10.42 33.02
CA PHE A 128 -6.71 -9.84 33.47
C PHE A 128 -6.23 -9.03 32.26
N ARG A 129 -6.42 -7.71 32.15
CA ARG A 129 -5.90 -6.57 32.93
C ARG A 129 -4.38 -6.65 33.15
N GLU A 130 -3.71 -5.88 32.27
CA GLU A 130 -2.49 -5.09 32.50
C GLU A 130 -1.28 -5.77 33.14
N MET A 131 -0.29 -6.14 32.32
CA MET A 131 1.13 -6.10 32.70
C MET A 131 1.86 -5.14 31.76
N ILE A 132 2.15 -3.95 32.29
CA ILE A 132 3.20 -3.05 31.83
C ILE A 132 4.54 -3.60 32.36
N PRO A 133 5.66 -3.46 31.63
CA PRO A 133 6.94 -3.23 32.31
C PRO A 133 7.50 -1.85 31.98
N ALA A 134 7.63 -1.06 33.05
CA ALA A 134 8.34 0.21 33.11
C ALA A 134 9.84 -0.05 33.10
N TRP A 135 10.50 0.09 31.96
CA TRP A 135 11.96 0.02 31.84
C TRP A 135 12.50 1.33 31.23
N PHE A 136 12.19 2.44 31.90
CA PHE A 136 12.93 3.68 31.80
C PHE A 136 12.95 4.31 33.19
N SER A 137 14.11 4.29 33.85
CA SER A 137 14.56 5.33 34.78
C SER A 137 16.02 5.07 35.11
N THR A 138 16.87 5.84 34.43
CA THR A 138 18.26 6.14 34.80
C THR A 138 18.27 7.05 36.01
N SER A 139 19.00 6.66 37.06
CA SER A 139 19.58 7.58 38.03
C SER A 139 20.73 6.88 38.76
N SER A 140 21.94 7.40 38.57
CA SER A 140 23.11 7.14 39.43
C SER A 140 22.86 7.68 40.84
N PRO A 141 23.65 7.23 41.83
CA PRO A 141 24.69 8.13 42.33
C PRO A 141 26.05 7.48 42.62
N ASN A 142 27.05 8.36 42.66
CA ASN A 142 28.43 8.17 43.11
C ASN A 142 28.54 7.77 44.60
N LEU A 143 29.63 7.11 45.01
CA LEU A 143 30.70 7.67 45.88
C LEU A 143 31.58 6.57 46.54
N THR A 144 32.89 6.71 46.29
CA THR A 144 34.07 6.56 47.19
C THR A 144 34.46 5.29 47.94
N GLU A 145 35.80 5.12 47.92
CA GLU A 145 36.73 4.60 48.93
C GLU A 145 37.14 3.11 48.91
N GLY A 146 38.47 2.90 48.98
CA GLY A 146 39.19 1.65 48.77
C GLY A 146 39.16 0.66 49.94
N PRO A 147 40.09 -0.33 50.03
CA PRO A 147 41.50 -0.01 50.22
C PRO A 147 42.52 -0.88 49.44
N ARG A 148 43.76 -0.39 49.54
CA ARG A 148 45.05 -0.90 49.04
C ARG A 148 45.32 -2.37 49.40
N HIS A 149 45.98 -3.10 48.49
CA HIS A 149 46.96 -4.13 48.84
C HIS A 149 48.10 -4.19 47.81
N THR A 150 49.26 -3.73 48.26
CA THR A 150 50.63 -4.24 48.08
C THR A 150 51.07 -4.86 46.75
N GLN A 151 52.06 -4.19 46.16
CA GLN A 151 53.00 -4.70 45.16
C GLN A 151 53.78 -5.91 45.69
N ASP A 152 53.94 -6.92 44.84
CA ASP A 152 55.12 -7.78 44.84
C ASP A 152 55.69 -7.80 43.42
N ALA A 153 56.98 -7.49 43.32
CA ALA A 153 57.76 -7.39 42.11
C ALA A 153 58.44 -8.73 41.79
N LEU A 154 58.42 -9.15 40.52
CA LEU A 154 59.42 -10.04 39.94
C LEU A 154 59.76 -9.54 38.52
N PRO A 155 61.03 -9.63 38.08
CA PRO A 155 61.58 -8.83 37.00
C PRO A 155 61.53 -9.52 35.62
N GLY A 156 61.49 -8.69 34.57
CA GLY A 156 62.19 -8.99 33.32
C GLY A 156 61.46 -9.87 32.30
N ILE A 157 60.50 -9.29 31.59
CA ILE A 157 60.27 -9.60 30.18
C ILE A 157 60.38 -8.25 29.45
N PRO A 158 61.25 -8.10 28.44
CA PRO A 158 61.26 -6.87 27.64
C PRO A 158 59.92 -6.79 26.91
N THR A 159 59.07 -5.89 27.37
CA THR A 159 57.91 -5.44 26.61
C THR A 159 58.43 -4.87 25.28
N PRO A 160 57.91 -5.32 24.13
CA PRO A 160 58.16 -4.62 22.88
C PRO A 160 57.66 -3.18 23.06
N PRO A 161 58.35 -2.16 22.49
CA PRO A 161 58.02 -0.77 22.74
C PRO A 161 56.55 -0.55 22.43
N GLU A 162 55.77 -0.10 23.42
CA GLU A 162 54.44 0.44 23.20
C GLU A 162 54.58 1.56 22.17
N ALA A 163 54.30 1.25 20.90
CA ALA A 163 54.27 2.23 19.83
C ALA A 163 53.36 3.36 20.29
N SER A 164 53.91 4.57 20.37
CA SER A 164 53.24 5.74 20.92
C SER A 164 51.90 5.94 20.22
N THR A 165 50.82 6.02 21.00
CA THR A 165 49.48 6.29 20.45
C THR A 165 49.53 7.66 19.77
N PRO A 166 49.09 7.81 18.52
CA PRO A 166 49.05 9.12 17.88
C PRO A 166 48.14 10.04 18.70
N ALA A 167 48.69 11.13 19.22
CA ALA A 167 47.92 12.17 19.90
C ALA A 167 47.81 13.36 18.95
N TRP A 168 46.68 13.47 18.26
CA TRP A 168 46.35 14.65 17.48
C TRP A 168 45.76 15.73 18.39
N ASP A 169 45.77 16.96 17.93
CA ASP A 169 45.13 18.10 18.56
C ASP A 169 44.34 18.92 17.51
N ALA A 170 43.82 20.08 17.89
CA ALA A 170 43.08 20.94 16.97
C ALA A 170 43.95 21.63 15.90
N HIS A 171 45.28 21.58 16.05
CA HIS A 171 46.25 22.25 15.17
C HIS A 171 47.01 21.28 14.26
N THR A 172 46.81 19.97 14.44
CA THR A 172 47.43 18.94 13.62
C THR A 172 46.99 19.09 12.16
N ASP A 173 47.94 19.10 11.23
CA ASP A 173 47.64 19.19 9.80
C ASP A 173 46.81 17.96 9.36
N PRO A 174 45.64 18.15 8.73
CA PRO A 174 44.88 17.06 8.14
C PRO A 174 45.69 16.14 7.23
N GLN A 175 46.72 16.67 6.54
CA GLN A 175 47.59 15.87 5.68
C GLN A 175 48.48 14.90 6.46
N ASP A 176 49.04 15.33 7.60
CA ASP A 176 49.84 14.47 8.49
C ASP A 176 49.01 13.28 9.01
N ILE A 177 47.72 13.52 9.30
CA ILE A 177 46.78 12.49 9.73
C ILE A 177 46.54 11.47 8.61
N VAL A 178 46.39 11.94 7.37
CA VAL A 178 46.22 11.07 6.19
C VAL A 178 47.46 10.21 5.99
N ASP A 179 48.65 10.81 5.99
CA ASP A 179 49.92 10.12 5.76
C ASP A 179 50.23 9.12 6.87
N GLN A 180 49.88 9.46 8.12
CA GLN A 180 49.94 8.53 9.24
C GLN A 180 48.97 7.35 9.08
N GLY A 181 47.73 7.60 8.67
CA GLY A 181 46.74 6.54 8.43
C GLY A 181 47.18 5.57 7.33
N LEU A 182 47.74 6.09 6.23
CA LEU A 182 48.23 5.28 5.11
C LEU A 182 49.51 4.52 5.45
N SER A 183 50.43 5.10 6.23
CA SER A 183 51.64 4.40 6.67
C SER A 183 51.35 3.27 7.67
N LEU A 184 50.41 3.47 8.61
CA LEU A 184 49.97 2.42 9.54
C LEU A 184 49.26 1.28 8.81
N LEU A 185 48.51 1.59 7.76
CA LEU A 185 47.93 0.57 6.90
C LEU A 185 49.00 -0.20 6.14
N ASP A 186 49.97 0.49 5.54
CA ASP A 186 51.07 -0.15 4.79
C ASP A 186 51.86 -1.10 5.70
N GLN A 187 52.08 -0.73 6.96
CA GLN A 187 52.65 -1.63 7.97
C GLN A 187 51.80 -2.88 8.19
N ASP A 188 50.48 -2.74 8.36
CA ASP A 188 49.56 -3.89 8.50
C ASP A 188 49.56 -4.78 7.25
N LEU A 189 49.66 -4.19 6.05
CA LEU A 189 49.71 -4.93 4.78
C LEU A 189 51.04 -5.69 4.59
N ARG A 190 52.15 -5.15 5.10
CA ARG A 190 53.47 -5.81 5.07
C ARG A 190 53.60 -6.94 6.08
N LEU A 191 52.92 -6.84 7.23
CA LEU A 191 53.00 -7.82 8.33
C LEU A 191 52.05 -9.02 8.17
N ALA A 192 50.96 -8.88 7.43
CA ALA A 192 49.90 -9.89 7.39
C ALA A 192 50.14 -11.01 6.35
N SER A 193 50.57 -12.19 6.82
CA SER A 193 50.38 -13.48 6.12
C SER A 193 49.03 -14.15 6.41
N THR A 194 48.31 -13.72 7.46
CA THR A 194 46.95 -14.18 7.79
C THR A 194 46.03 -13.02 8.23
N ILE A 195 44.78 -13.06 7.79
CA ILE A 195 43.90 -11.91 7.47
C ILE A 195 43.11 -11.31 8.66
N SER A 196 43.26 -11.80 9.90
CA SER A 196 42.21 -11.55 10.91
C SER A 196 42.37 -10.32 11.81
N THR A 197 43.56 -9.74 11.94
CA THR A 197 43.79 -8.64 12.90
C THR A 197 44.65 -7.59 12.24
N ARG A 198 44.07 -6.43 11.92
CA ARG A 198 44.76 -5.23 11.42
C ARG A 198 44.92 -4.24 12.58
N PRO A 199 45.86 -4.49 13.52
CA PRO A 199 45.91 -3.76 14.78
C PRO A 199 46.25 -2.29 14.58
N ASN A 200 47.13 -1.96 13.61
CA ASN A 200 47.61 -0.58 13.44
C ASN A 200 46.53 0.31 12.83
N PHE A 201 45.85 -0.15 11.77
CA PHE A 201 44.76 0.60 11.17
C PHE A 201 43.51 0.68 12.09
N SER A 202 43.26 -0.38 12.87
CA SER A 202 42.21 -0.34 13.90
C SER A 202 42.51 0.68 14.99
N ARG A 203 43.79 0.80 15.40
CA ARG A 203 44.25 1.81 16.34
C ARG A 203 44.10 3.22 15.76
N PHE A 204 44.48 3.42 14.50
CA PHE A 204 44.23 4.67 13.78
C PHE A 204 42.73 5.04 13.80
N CYS A 205 41.85 4.11 13.45
CA CYS A 205 40.39 4.33 13.48
C CYS A 205 39.88 4.68 14.90
N SER A 206 40.45 4.07 15.93
CA SER A 206 40.14 4.39 17.33
C SER A 206 40.57 5.83 17.69
N THR A 207 41.75 6.27 17.24
CA THR A 207 42.22 7.64 17.40
C THR A 207 41.37 8.66 16.63
N VAL A 208 40.94 8.33 15.40
CA VAL A 208 39.97 9.14 14.63
C VAL A 208 38.67 9.31 15.41
N THR A 209 38.12 8.21 15.93
CA THR A 209 36.89 8.22 16.73
C THR A 209 37.03 9.13 17.95
N GLN A 210 38.13 8.99 18.70
CA GLN A 210 38.39 9.77 19.90
C GLN A 210 38.54 11.26 19.58
N SER A 211 39.32 11.60 18.55
CA SER A 211 39.61 12.98 18.14
C SER A 211 38.36 13.70 17.62
N LEU A 212 37.54 13.01 16.81
CA LEU A 212 36.23 13.49 16.39
C LEU A 212 35.30 13.73 17.58
N SER A 213 35.27 12.81 18.56
CA SER A 213 34.41 12.92 19.74
C SER A 213 34.77 14.10 20.66
N LYS A 214 36.03 14.57 20.61
CA LYS A 214 36.51 15.78 21.31
C LYS A 214 36.25 17.05 20.50
N GLY A 215 35.89 16.90 19.23
CA GLY A 215 35.52 17.99 18.35
C GLY A 215 36.69 18.87 17.93
N TRP A 216 37.88 18.27 17.79
CA TRP A 216 39.13 18.95 17.41
C TRP A 216 39.18 19.32 15.92
N PHE A 217 38.45 18.61 15.07
CA PHE A 217 38.47 18.84 13.62
C PHE A 217 37.30 19.72 13.15
N SER A 218 37.60 20.58 12.17
CA SER A 218 36.62 21.35 11.39
C SER A 218 35.88 20.45 10.39
N ASP A 219 34.74 20.90 9.85
CA ASP A 219 33.96 20.14 8.85
C ASP A 219 34.82 19.82 7.60
N GLU A 220 35.59 20.80 7.13
CA GLU A 220 36.50 20.67 5.99
C GLU A 220 37.64 19.69 6.27
N SER A 221 38.24 19.74 7.47
CA SER A 221 39.29 18.80 7.88
C SER A 221 38.78 17.37 7.92
N ILE A 222 37.55 17.16 8.42
CA ILE A 222 36.92 15.83 8.48
C ILE A 222 36.70 15.27 7.06
N CYS A 223 36.16 16.09 6.14
CA CYS A 223 36.02 15.71 4.74
C CYS A 223 37.37 15.42 4.07
N PHE A 224 38.37 16.27 4.32
CA PHE A 224 39.71 16.12 3.77
C PHE A 224 40.31 14.78 4.17
N ILE A 225 40.34 14.48 5.48
CA ILE A 225 40.87 13.24 6.03
C ILE A 225 40.10 12.03 5.46
N SER A 226 38.76 12.08 5.48
CA SER A 226 37.94 10.97 4.98
C SER A 226 38.23 10.65 3.51
N ARG A 227 38.21 11.67 2.67
CA ARG A 227 38.38 11.53 1.22
C ARG A 227 39.79 11.05 0.88
N HIS A 228 40.81 11.69 1.42
CA HIS A 228 42.20 11.37 1.07
C HIS A 228 42.64 10.02 1.64
N VAL A 229 42.15 9.61 2.81
CA VAL A 229 42.37 8.23 3.30
C VAL A 229 41.63 7.23 2.41
N ARG A 230 40.37 7.47 2.01
CA ARG A 230 39.62 6.56 1.11
C ARG A 230 40.24 6.43 -0.28
N GLU A 231 40.76 7.52 -0.84
CA GLU A 231 41.48 7.54 -2.12
C GLU A 231 42.86 6.90 -2.01
N GLY A 232 43.59 7.17 -0.92
CA GLY A 232 44.86 6.52 -0.61
C GLY A 232 44.70 5.01 -0.42
N LEU A 233 43.64 4.57 0.26
CA LEU A 233 43.25 3.17 0.40
C LEU A 233 43.00 2.50 -0.95
N ALA A 234 42.30 3.18 -1.85
CA ALA A 234 42.06 2.69 -3.20
C ALA A 234 43.38 2.49 -3.94
N ARG A 235 44.30 3.46 -3.87
CA ARG A 235 45.61 3.43 -4.55
C ARG A 235 46.54 2.35 -3.98
N ALA A 236 46.65 2.24 -2.65
CA ALA A 236 47.54 1.30 -1.98
C ALA A 236 47.22 -0.17 -2.31
N LEU A 237 45.94 -0.48 -2.57
CA LEU A 237 45.47 -1.85 -2.80
C LEU A 237 45.32 -2.24 -4.28
N VAL A 238 45.55 -1.31 -5.22
CA VAL A 238 45.69 -1.64 -6.66
C VAL A 238 46.85 -2.62 -6.90
N ALA A 239 47.83 -2.68 -5.99
CA ALA A 239 48.99 -3.56 -6.08
C ALA A 239 48.75 -5.07 -5.77
N VAL A 240 47.60 -5.51 -5.23
CA VAL A 240 47.50 -6.82 -4.51
C VAL A 240 46.42 -7.79 -5.08
N GLY A 241 46.63 -8.67 -6.08
CA GLY A 241 45.65 -9.63 -6.76
C GLY A 241 44.08 -9.45 -6.87
N GLU A 242 43.47 -9.31 -8.07
CA GLU A 242 42.09 -8.78 -8.37
C GLU A 242 40.85 -9.26 -7.57
N GLY A 243 40.70 -10.55 -7.26
CA GLY A 243 39.41 -11.10 -6.75
C GLY A 243 39.20 -10.99 -5.23
N GLU A 244 40.26 -11.15 -4.44
CA GLU A 244 40.22 -10.97 -2.97
C GLU A 244 40.45 -9.51 -2.55
N ARG A 245 40.86 -8.62 -3.49
CA ARG A 245 41.06 -7.17 -3.28
C ARG A 245 39.83 -6.47 -2.73
N GLN A 246 38.69 -6.68 -3.38
CA GLN A 246 37.55 -5.79 -3.21
C GLN A 246 36.85 -6.00 -1.86
N GLY A 247 36.76 -7.25 -1.39
CA GLY A 247 36.21 -7.55 -0.06
C GLY A 247 37.10 -6.98 1.05
N ARG A 248 38.42 -7.10 0.92
CA ARG A 248 39.38 -6.55 1.89
C ARG A 248 39.32 -5.01 1.92
N LEU A 249 39.22 -4.37 0.76
CA LEU A 249 39.07 -2.92 0.64
C LEU A 249 37.76 -2.43 1.28
N ASP A 250 36.65 -3.12 1.01
CA ASP A 250 35.36 -2.80 1.61
C ASP A 250 35.38 -2.93 3.14
N ASP A 251 36.06 -3.93 3.70
CA ASP A 251 36.20 -4.09 5.16
C ASP A 251 36.99 -2.93 5.79
N ILE A 252 38.09 -2.49 5.15
CA ILE A 252 38.92 -1.37 5.65
C ILE A 252 38.14 -0.05 5.56
N ARG A 253 37.48 0.19 4.43
CA ARG A 253 36.62 1.38 4.25
C ARG A 253 35.47 1.39 5.24
N LEU A 254 34.85 0.23 5.48
CA LEU A 254 33.79 0.08 6.47
C LEU A 254 34.28 0.44 7.87
N GLN A 255 35.46 -0.05 8.28
CA GLN A 255 36.05 0.26 9.58
C GLN A 255 36.29 1.76 9.75
N LEU A 256 36.80 2.44 8.71
CA LEU A 256 36.98 3.90 8.72
C LEU A 256 35.65 4.64 8.83
N ILE A 257 34.65 4.27 8.03
CA ILE A 257 33.32 4.89 8.03
C ILE A 257 32.64 4.69 9.39
N GLU A 258 32.73 3.51 9.99
CA GLU A 258 32.18 3.23 11.32
C GLU A 258 32.86 4.07 12.41
N ALA A 259 34.19 4.17 12.39
CA ALA A 259 34.94 5.02 13.31
C ALA A 259 34.57 6.50 13.19
N MET A 260 34.46 7.01 11.97
CA MET A 260 34.03 8.39 11.72
C MET A 260 32.60 8.64 12.21
N LEU A 261 31.69 7.71 11.92
CA LEU A 261 30.31 7.78 12.36
C LEU A 261 30.20 7.78 13.89
N ASP A 262 30.88 6.86 14.57
CA ASP A 262 30.84 6.76 16.03
C ASP A 262 31.45 8.00 16.69
N GLY A 263 32.53 8.55 16.11
CA GLY A 263 33.13 9.81 16.53
C GLY A 263 32.19 11.02 16.40
N LEU A 264 31.51 11.17 15.25
CA LEU A 264 30.53 12.24 15.01
C LEU A 264 29.29 12.11 15.91
N VAL A 265 28.82 10.88 16.15
CA VAL A 265 27.68 10.63 17.06
C VAL A 265 28.06 10.99 18.50
N ALA A 266 29.23 10.58 18.97
CA ALA A 266 29.73 10.90 20.31
C ALA A 266 29.98 12.41 20.50
N ARG A 267 30.44 13.10 19.46
CA ARG A 267 30.59 14.57 19.46
C ARG A 267 29.25 15.26 19.68
N ARG A 268 28.21 14.79 18.99
CA ARG A 268 26.86 15.35 19.11
C ARG A 268 26.20 15.07 20.45
N SER A 269 26.35 13.87 21.00
CA SER A 269 25.73 13.53 22.30
C SER A 269 26.30 14.37 23.46
N LYS A 270 27.56 14.79 23.37
CA LYS A 270 28.21 15.66 24.36
C LYS A 270 27.81 17.14 24.28
N ASN A 271 27.12 17.58 23.22
CA ASN A 271 26.70 18.97 23.07
C ASN A 271 25.30 19.07 22.41
N PRO A 272 24.23 18.72 23.15
CA PRO A 272 22.86 18.74 22.64
C PRO A 272 22.29 20.16 22.42
N ASP A 273 22.85 21.19 23.07
CA ASP A 273 22.24 22.53 23.21
C ASP A 273 22.66 23.55 22.11
N GLY A 274 23.09 23.09 20.93
CA GLY A 274 22.94 23.87 19.70
C GLY A 274 23.96 24.99 19.43
N HIS A 275 25.11 25.04 20.10
CA HIS A 275 26.15 26.05 19.78
C HIS A 275 27.16 25.61 18.69
N ARG A 276 27.10 24.37 18.21
CA ARG A 276 27.92 23.92 17.07
C ARG A 276 27.07 23.75 15.80
N ARG A 277 27.56 24.30 14.68
CA ARG A 277 26.97 24.12 13.34
C ARG A 277 26.91 22.63 13.02
N PHE A 278 25.78 22.15 12.52
CA PHE A 278 25.66 20.80 11.97
C PHE A 278 26.66 20.65 10.82
N GLU A 279 27.56 19.67 10.91
CA GLU A 279 28.64 19.40 9.94
C GLU A 279 28.09 18.77 8.65
N SER A 280 27.33 19.54 7.86
CA SER A 280 26.67 19.02 6.66
C SER A 280 27.65 18.45 5.64
N LEU A 281 28.86 19.01 5.52
CA LEU A 281 29.84 18.50 4.57
C LEU A 281 30.36 17.13 5.00
N ALA A 282 30.69 16.95 6.28
CA ALA A 282 31.17 15.68 6.83
C ALA A 282 30.10 14.58 6.76
N TRP A 283 28.84 14.90 7.09
CA TRP A 283 27.75 13.94 6.95
C TRP A 283 27.49 13.58 5.48
N ASN A 284 27.59 14.54 4.56
CA ASN A 284 27.45 14.29 3.14
C ASN A 284 28.62 13.47 2.58
N ASP A 285 29.85 13.76 2.97
CA ASP A 285 31.04 12.99 2.57
C ASP A 285 31.02 11.56 3.14
N LEU A 286 30.56 11.40 4.38
CA LEU A 286 30.35 10.08 4.98
C LEU A 286 29.32 9.26 4.18
N LEU A 287 28.22 9.88 3.75
CA LEU A 287 27.24 9.26 2.87
C LEU A 287 27.84 8.94 1.48
N MET A 288 28.67 9.80 0.90
CA MET A 288 29.40 9.48 -0.34
C MET A 288 30.29 8.24 -0.13
N GLY A 289 30.99 8.15 1.01
CA GLY A 289 31.77 6.97 1.37
C GLY A 289 30.93 5.70 1.53
N THR A 290 29.71 5.79 2.07
CA THR A 290 28.84 4.61 2.13
C THR A 290 28.37 4.14 0.75
N ALA A 291 28.23 5.06 -0.21
CA ALA A 291 27.83 4.75 -1.58
C ALA A 291 28.94 4.03 -2.37
N GLU A 292 30.21 4.18 -1.98
CA GLU A 292 31.36 3.51 -2.60
C GLU A 292 31.54 2.05 -2.15
N LEU A 293 30.86 1.62 -1.08
CA LEU A 293 30.93 0.25 -0.57
C LEU A 293 30.12 -0.71 -1.45
N GLN A 294 30.69 -1.86 -1.84
CA GLN A 294 29.95 -2.89 -2.56
C GLN A 294 29.13 -3.78 -1.61
N LEU A 295 29.63 -4.02 -0.39
CA LEU A 295 28.96 -4.78 0.67
C LEU A 295 28.40 -3.89 1.78
N ASN A 296 27.32 -4.34 2.42
CA ASN A 296 26.72 -3.73 3.63
C ASN A 296 26.28 -2.25 3.52
N SER A 297 26.34 -1.63 2.35
CA SER A 297 26.02 -0.21 2.12
C SER A 297 24.67 0.21 2.71
N LEU A 298 23.59 -0.54 2.48
CA LEU A 298 22.26 -0.20 3.04
C LEU A 298 22.19 -0.21 4.57
N ARG A 299 22.97 -1.06 5.25
CA ARG A 299 22.96 -1.13 6.73
C ARG A 299 23.61 0.12 7.30
N ILE A 300 24.79 0.47 6.77
CA ILE A 300 25.52 1.65 7.22
C ILE A 300 24.81 2.91 6.80
N PHE A 301 24.30 2.97 5.57
CA PHE A 301 23.43 4.05 5.10
C PHE A 301 22.25 4.29 6.06
N ASN A 302 21.56 3.22 6.49
CA ASN A 302 20.50 3.33 7.51
C ASN A 302 21.01 3.83 8.87
N LYS A 303 22.20 3.39 9.31
CA LYS A 303 22.83 3.87 10.56
C LYS A 303 23.12 5.38 10.46
N VAL A 304 23.73 5.84 9.37
CA VAL A 304 24.08 7.24 9.10
C VAL A 304 22.81 8.10 9.00
N MET A 305 21.82 7.71 8.19
CA MET A 305 20.51 8.39 8.08
C MET A 305 19.78 8.46 9.42
N GLY A 306 19.94 7.44 10.27
CA GLY A 306 19.42 7.41 11.64
C GLY A 306 19.94 8.55 12.53
N GLN A 307 21.13 9.07 12.25
CA GLN A 307 21.76 10.12 13.04
C GLN A 307 21.47 11.53 12.51
N ILE A 308 21.25 11.71 11.20
CA ILE A 308 21.01 13.03 10.60
C ILE A 308 19.64 13.62 11.05
N PRO A 309 19.56 14.88 11.53
CA PRO A 309 18.27 15.51 11.85
C PRO A 309 17.37 15.71 10.62
N ASP A 310 16.06 15.55 10.79
CA ASP A 310 15.08 15.65 9.69
C ASP A 310 15.19 16.98 8.90
N TYR A 311 15.39 18.11 9.58
CA TYR A 311 15.50 19.44 8.96
C TYR A 311 16.83 19.69 8.20
N ARG A 312 17.80 18.77 8.27
CA ARG A 312 19.11 18.85 7.60
C ARG A 312 19.26 17.86 6.44
N LEU A 313 18.25 17.04 6.15
CA LEU A 313 18.34 16.02 5.09
C LEU A 313 18.58 16.62 3.70
N ASN A 314 17.99 17.79 3.40
CA ASN A 314 18.24 18.49 2.14
C ASN A 314 19.70 18.99 2.01
N ALA A 315 20.39 19.29 3.11
CA ALA A 315 21.78 19.77 3.08
C ALA A 315 22.79 18.64 2.75
N VAL A 316 22.35 17.39 2.78
CA VAL A 316 23.17 16.19 2.48
C VAL A 316 22.57 15.39 1.32
N SER A 317 21.77 16.04 0.46
CA SER A 317 21.01 15.42 -0.63
C SER A 317 21.91 14.65 -1.59
N SER A 318 23.08 15.18 -1.95
CA SER A 318 24.01 14.52 -2.87
C SER A 318 24.49 13.15 -2.37
N GLY A 319 24.84 13.03 -1.08
CA GLY A 319 25.24 11.75 -0.49
C GLY A 319 24.06 10.77 -0.39
N ILE A 320 22.86 11.26 -0.10
CA ILE A 320 21.64 10.43 -0.11
C ILE A 320 21.39 9.88 -1.52
N LEU A 321 21.44 10.74 -2.54
CA LEU A 321 21.22 10.36 -3.93
C LEU A 321 22.28 9.37 -4.42
N ALA A 322 23.56 9.56 -4.07
CA ALA A 322 24.62 8.62 -4.41
C ALA A 322 24.35 7.20 -3.86
N ASN A 323 23.86 7.08 -2.63
CA ASN A 323 23.50 5.77 -2.06
C ASN A 323 22.29 5.14 -2.76
N ILE A 324 21.31 5.95 -3.16
CA ILE A 324 20.14 5.50 -3.93
C ILE A 324 20.59 5.04 -5.33
N GLU A 325 21.50 5.75 -5.97
CA GLU A 325 22.06 5.42 -7.27
C GLU A 325 22.88 4.12 -7.23
N THR A 326 23.77 3.97 -6.24
CA THR A 326 24.50 2.70 -6.02
C THR A 326 23.52 1.55 -5.79
N TYR A 327 22.43 1.78 -5.03
CA TYR A 327 21.38 0.78 -4.85
C TYR A 327 20.73 0.39 -6.19
N PHE A 328 20.38 1.36 -7.03
CA PHE A 328 19.81 1.10 -8.35
C PHE A 328 20.78 0.37 -9.26
N ALA A 329 22.07 0.74 -9.28
CA ALA A 329 23.09 0.04 -10.02
C ALA A 329 23.20 -1.43 -9.59
N VAL A 330 23.15 -1.72 -8.28
CA VAL A 330 23.12 -3.08 -7.74
C VAL A 330 21.85 -3.82 -8.14
N MET A 331 20.70 -3.14 -8.23
CA MET A 331 19.43 -3.73 -8.68
C MET A 331 19.39 -3.98 -10.19
N ALA A 332 20.07 -3.15 -10.98
CA ALA A 332 20.19 -3.28 -12.42
C ALA A 332 21.16 -4.41 -12.84
N ARG A 333 22.18 -4.71 -12.04
CA ARG A 333 23.18 -5.77 -12.31
C ARG A 333 22.62 -7.19 -12.12
N GLY A 334 22.78 -8.03 -13.15
CA GLY A 334 22.61 -9.48 -13.09
C GLY A 334 21.25 -10.01 -13.54
N LYS A 335 21.09 -11.35 -13.53
CA LYS A 335 19.82 -12.02 -13.88
C LYS A 335 18.69 -11.57 -12.94
N ARG A 336 17.46 -11.50 -13.48
CA ARG A 336 16.24 -11.10 -12.77
C ARG A 336 16.21 -11.63 -11.33
N LYS A 337 16.34 -10.71 -10.35
CA LYS A 337 16.36 -11.10 -8.94
C LYS A 337 15.05 -11.78 -8.55
N ARG A 338 15.14 -12.76 -7.65
CA ARG A 338 13.94 -13.37 -7.05
C ARG A 338 13.12 -12.27 -6.35
N ARG A 339 11.80 -12.30 -6.54
CA ARG A 339 10.86 -11.28 -6.04
C ARG A 339 11.01 -11.01 -4.53
N ALA A 340 11.20 -12.05 -3.72
CA ALA A 340 11.41 -11.93 -2.28
C ALA A 340 12.68 -11.13 -1.92
N THR A 341 13.75 -11.29 -2.71
CA THR A 341 15.01 -10.54 -2.52
C THR A 341 14.81 -9.06 -2.84
N LEU A 342 14.07 -8.74 -3.92
CA LEU A 342 13.74 -7.36 -4.28
C LEU A 342 12.93 -6.68 -3.17
N SER A 343 11.86 -7.30 -2.70
CA SER A 343 11.04 -6.77 -1.60
C SER A 343 11.87 -6.53 -0.34
N ARG A 344 12.77 -7.46 0.02
CA ARG A 344 13.64 -7.33 1.20
C ARG A 344 14.59 -6.13 1.06
N GLN A 345 15.24 -6.00 -0.08
CA GLN A 345 16.20 -4.91 -0.32
C GLN A 345 15.48 -3.56 -0.38
N ALA A 346 14.32 -3.48 -1.01
CA ALA A 346 13.48 -2.29 -1.01
C ALA A 346 12.99 -1.91 0.40
N GLY A 347 12.69 -2.89 1.26
CA GLY A 347 12.36 -2.65 2.67
C GLY A 347 13.52 -2.07 3.48
N LYS A 348 14.75 -2.57 3.24
CA LYS A 348 15.97 -1.99 3.86
C LYS A 348 16.19 -0.55 3.42
N LEU A 349 16.05 -0.27 2.12
CA LEU A 349 16.13 1.09 1.59
C LEU A 349 15.05 2.00 2.21
N ALA A 350 13.80 1.54 2.26
CA ALA A 350 12.70 2.30 2.87
C ALA A 350 12.95 2.62 4.36
N SER A 351 13.59 1.70 5.09
CA SER A 351 13.99 1.93 6.50
C SER A 351 15.04 3.04 6.61
N ALA A 352 16.03 3.07 5.72
CA ALA A 352 17.03 4.13 5.67
C ALA A 352 16.40 5.49 5.31
N LEU A 353 15.42 5.49 4.40
CA LEU A 353 14.73 6.69 3.92
C LEU A 353 13.53 7.10 4.80
N ARG A 354 13.28 6.44 5.95
CA ARG A 354 12.05 6.62 6.74
C ARG A 354 11.78 8.04 7.24
N LYS A 355 12.83 8.88 7.35
CA LYS A 355 12.74 10.27 7.81
C LYS A 355 12.34 11.24 6.70
N LEU A 356 12.57 10.86 5.43
CA LEU A 356 12.18 11.68 4.28
C LEU A 356 10.66 11.81 4.21
N ASP A 357 10.25 12.98 3.79
CA ASP A 357 8.87 13.43 3.75
C ASP A 357 8.61 14.17 2.45
N THR A 358 7.43 13.95 1.86
CA THR A 358 7.01 14.60 0.62
C THR A 358 6.80 16.09 0.76
N ASP A 359 6.52 16.58 1.97
CA ASP A 359 6.30 18.01 2.21
C ASP A 359 7.62 18.77 2.40
N HIS A 360 8.63 18.13 2.99
CA HIS A 360 9.90 18.78 3.35
C HIS A 360 11.07 18.47 2.38
N ASN A 361 11.01 17.35 1.66
CA ASN A 361 12.09 16.90 0.76
C ASN A 361 11.54 16.49 -0.64
N PRO A 362 10.67 17.31 -1.29
CA PRO A 362 10.08 16.94 -2.57
C PRO A 362 11.13 16.80 -3.68
N ASP A 363 12.10 17.72 -3.73
CA ASP A 363 13.13 17.76 -4.78
C ASP A 363 14.03 16.53 -4.71
N LEU A 364 14.48 16.14 -3.52
CA LEU A 364 15.30 14.94 -3.32
C LEU A 364 14.58 13.66 -3.78
N LEU A 365 13.29 13.53 -3.46
CA LEU A 365 12.50 12.37 -3.90
C LEU A 365 12.26 12.38 -5.41
N GLN A 366 12.13 13.58 -6.00
CA GLN A 366 12.00 13.76 -7.44
C GLN A 366 13.31 13.41 -8.15
N ASP A 367 14.45 13.88 -7.67
CA ASP A 367 15.78 13.56 -8.20
C ASP A 367 16.05 12.04 -8.12
N ALA A 368 15.71 11.41 -7.00
CA ALA A 368 15.77 9.95 -6.86
C ALA A 368 14.88 9.23 -7.88
N THR A 369 13.73 9.81 -8.23
CA THR A 369 12.85 9.26 -9.27
C THR A 369 13.44 9.48 -10.67
N MET A 370 14.09 10.63 -10.92
CA MET A 370 14.79 10.89 -12.18
C MET A 370 15.93 9.89 -12.40
N LYS A 371 16.65 9.50 -11.33
CA LYS A 371 17.66 8.43 -11.39
C LYS A 371 17.11 7.07 -11.82
N VAL A 372 15.82 6.79 -11.59
CA VAL A 372 15.18 5.57 -12.12
C VAL A 372 14.95 5.69 -13.63
N LEU A 373 14.59 6.87 -14.12
CA LEU A 373 14.34 7.13 -15.54
C LEU A 373 15.62 7.03 -16.37
N GLU A 374 16.79 7.32 -15.81
CA GLU A 374 18.09 7.12 -16.49
C GLU A 374 18.30 5.65 -16.95
N TYR A 375 17.63 4.68 -16.31
CA TYR A 375 17.68 3.28 -16.72
C TYR A 375 16.71 2.92 -17.85
N MET A 376 15.86 3.85 -18.31
CA MET A 376 14.92 3.57 -19.41
C MET A 376 15.63 3.22 -20.71
N ASP A 377 16.74 3.90 -21.00
CA ASP A 377 17.56 3.67 -22.20
C ASP A 377 18.49 2.45 -22.06
N SER A 378 18.53 1.83 -20.88
CA SER A 378 19.32 0.62 -20.60
C SER A 378 18.57 -0.66 -21.01
N GLU A 379 19.11 -1.84 -20.64
CA GLU A 379 18.38 -3.10 -20.83
C GLU A 379 16.97 -3.05 -20.19
N PRO A 380 15.89 -3.46 -20.90
CA PRO A 380 14.52 -3.42 -20.38
C PRO A 380 14.36 -4.18 -19.05
N SER A 381 15.16 -5.23 -18.86
CA SER A 381 15.15 -6.05 -17.65
C SER A 381 15.69 -5.32 -16.42
N SER A 382 16.63 -4.39 -16.62
CA SER A 382 17.21 -3.55 -15.58
C SER A 382 16.23 -2.46 -15.17
N TYR A 383 15.63 -1.75 -16.14
CA TYR A 383 14.61 -0.74 -15.87
C TYR A 383 13.44 -1.30 -15.04
N ILE A 384 12.89 -2.45 -15.45
CA ILE A 384 11.77 -3.09 -14.74
C ILE A 384 12.14 -3.40 -13.28
N GLN A 385 13.36 -3.86 -13.02
CA GLN A 385 13.83 -4.20 -11.67
C GLN A 385 14.05 -2.96 -10.81
N VAL A 386 14.72 -1.94 -11.35
CA VAL A 386 14.97 -0.68 -10.66
C VAL A 386 13.65 0.02 -10.36
N ARG A 387 12.76 0.17 -11.36
CA ARG A 387 11.41 0.72 -11.21
C ARG A 387 10.62 0.00 -10.12
N ALA A 388 10.54 -1.33 -10.19
CA ALA A 388 9.83 -2.11 -9.19
C ALA A 388 10.43 -1.95 -7.78
N SER A 389 11.76 -1.92 -7.67
CA SER A 389 12.45 -1.74 -6.39
C SER A 389 12.17 -0.37 -5.76
N TRP A 390 12.16 0.69 -6.56
CA TRP A 390 11.91 2.06 -6.10
C TRP A 390 10.46 2.24 -5.65
N LEU A 391 9.50 1.79 -6.45
CA LEU A 391 8.07 1.81 -6.07
C LEU A 391 7.83 1.01 -4.78
N HIS A 392 8.46 -0.15 -4.63
CA HIS A 392 8.38 -0.93 -3.40
C HIS A 392 8.99 -0.20 -2.19
N ALA A 393 10.07 0.58 -2.37
CA ALA A 393 10.67 1.37 -1.31
C ALA A 393 9.75 2.53 -0.89
N LEU A 394 9.27 3.33 -1.86
CA LEU A 394 8.36 4.47 -1.63
C LEU A 394 7.10 4.06 -0.85
N VAL A 395 6.46 2.96 -1.25
CA VAL A 395 5.25 2.48 -0.57
C VAL A 395 5.49 2.18 0.91
N ARG A 396 6.69 1.71 1.26
CA ARG A 396 7.07 1.29 2.62
C ARG A 396 7.54 2.44 3.50
N MET A 397 7.69 3.66 2.98
CA MET A 397 8.24 4.80 3.72
C MET A 397 7.22 5.59 4.57
N PRO A 398 7.47 5.76 5.89
CA PRO A 398 6.92 6.69 6.88
C PRO A 398 5.87 7.73 6.56
N LYS A 399 6.27 8.61 5.66
CA LYS A 399 5.68 9.93 5.46
C LYS A 399 5.34 10.15 3.98
N MET A 400 5.19 9.06 3.21
CA MET A 400 4.86 9.15 1.78
C MET A 400 3.37 9.38 1.54
N HIS A 401 3.05 10.52 0.94
CA HIS A 401 1.69 10.86 0.54
C HIS A 401 1.22 10.04 -0.66
N ARG A 402 -0.06 9.62 -0.63
CA ARG A 402 -0.67 8.82 -1.70
C ARG A 402 -0.60 9.51 -3.07
N ARG A 403 -0.81 10.84 -3.10
CA ARG A 403 -0.76 11.65 -4.33
C ARG A 403 0.63 11.70 -4.96
N TYR A 404 1.68 11.79 -4.13
CA TYR A 404 3.05 11.73 -4.63
C TYR A 404 3.31 10.36 -5.25
N PHE A 405 2.96 9.28 -4.53
CA PHE A 405 3.14 7.92 -5.02
C PHE A 405 2.43 7.66 -6.36
N SER A 406 1.16 8.06 -6.50
CA SER A 406 0.43 7.88 -7.75
C SER A 406 1.03 8.69 -8.90
N ARG A 407 1.49 9.92 -8.63
CA ARG A 407 2.21 10.75 -9.60
C ARG A 407 3.51 10.09 -10.04
N THR A 408 4.29 9.54 -9.10
CA THR A 408 5.53 8.81 -9.42
C THR A 408 5.25 7.58 -10.28
N CYS A 409 4.21 6.79 -9.98
CA CYS A 409 3.80 5.68 -10.84
C CYS A 409 3.48 6.16 -12.26
N ALA A 410 2.71 7.24 -12.40
CA ALA A 410 2.36 7.80 -13.71
C ALA A 410 3.60 8.29 -14.48
N ILE A 411 4.56 8.94 -13.81
CA ILE A 411 5.83 9.37 -14.42
C ILE A 411 6.63 8.17 -14.94
N LEU A 412 6.76 7.11 -14.15
CA LEU A 412 7.51 5.89 -14.51
C LEU A 412 6.79 4.99 -15.53
N GLU A 413 5.56 5.35 -15.90
CA GLU A 413 4.75 4.71 -16.96
C GLU A 413 4.55 5.60 -18.19
N ALA A 414 5.04 6.85 -18.19
CA ALA A 414 4.71 7.84 -19.20
C ALA A 414 5.25 7.49 -20.60
N ASP A 415 6.31 6.70 -20.68
CA ASP A 415 6.94 6.31 -21.94
C ASP A 415 6.14 5.22 -22.69
N PRO A 416 5.85 5.40 -23.99
CA PRO A 416 5.05 4.46 -24.77
C PRO A 416 5.72 3.10 -25.03
N HIS A 417 7.05 3.00 -24.92
CA HIS A 417 7.82 1.77 -25.10
C HIS A 417 7.96 0.97 -23.79
N VAL A 418 7.61 1.56 -22.67
CA VAL A 418 7.67 0.93 -21.35
C VAL A 418 6.40 0.10 -21.10
N GLN A 419 6.58 -1.14 -20.63
CA GLN A 419 5.44 -1.96 -20.20
C GLN A 419 4.76 -1.32 -18.97
N PRO A 420 3.43 -1.09 -19.01
CA PRO A 420 2.70 -0.58 -17.86
C PRO A 420 2.78 -1.55 -16.68
N LEU A 421 2.58 -1.04 -15.46
CA LEU A 421 2.48 -1.88 -14.27
C LEU A 421 1.35 -2.89 -14.45
N THR A 422 1.68 -4.15 -14.25
CA THR A 422 0.71 -5.22 -14.28
C THR A 422 -0.24 -5.11 -13.09
N LYS A 423 -1.47 -5.61 -13.23
CA LYS A 423 -2.45 -5.72 -12.13
C LYS A 423 -1.84 -6.39 -10.89
N MET A 424 -0.98 -7.38 -11.14
CA MET A 424 -0.20 -8.10 -10.14
C MET A 424 0.79 -7.18 -9.39
N GLU A 425 1.53 -6.32 -10.08
CA GLU A 425 2.43 -5.36 -9.45
C GLU A 425 1.66 -4.32 -8.63
N ILE A 426 0.58 -3.77 -9.18
CA ILE A 426 -0.29 -2.81 -8.47
C ILE A 426 -0.86 -3.44 -7.20
N GLY A 427 -1.35 -4.69 -7.26
CA GLY A 427 -1.84 -5.40 -6.08
C GLY A 427 -0.76 -5.63 -5.02
N ARG A 428 0.49 -5.90 -5.40
CA ARG A 428 1.60 -6.01 -4.43
C ARG A 428 1.98 -4.68 -3.80
N LEU A 429 2.01 -3.61 -4.59
CA LEU A 429 2.27 -2.27 -4.08
C LEU A 429 1.17 -1.88 -3.09
N PHE A 430 -0.10 -2.16 -3.41
CA PHE A 430 -1.21 -1.96 -2.48
C PHE A 430 -1.05 -2.75 -1.18
N LEU A 431 -0.73 -4.04 -1.26
CA LEU A 431 -0.50 -4.89 -0.10
C LEU A 431 0.68 -4.40 0.75
N ALA A 432 1.79 -4.00 0.12
CA ALA A 432 2.95 -3.43 0.81
C ALA A 432 2.60 -2.13 1.54
N GLN A 433 1.72 -1.29 0.97
CA GLN A 433 1.25 -0.06 1.59
C GLN A 433 0.37 -0.37 2.81
N TYR A 434 -0.47 -1.39 2.67
CA TYR A 434 -1.37 -1.84 3.72
C TYR A 434 -0.61 -2.37 4.95
N PHE A 435 0.40 -3.23 4.74
CA PHE A 435 1.17 -3.82 5.83
C PHE A 435 2.05 -2.83 6.61
N ARG A 436 2.14 -1.57 6.16
CA ARG A 436 2.79 -0.48 6.92
C ARG A 436 1.96 0.02 8.08
N HIS A 437 0.62 0.00 7.97
CA HIS A 437 -0.27 0.73 8.88
C HIS A 437 -1.01 -0.17 9.89
N GLU A 438 -1.04 -1.49 9.71
CA GLU A 438 -1.71 -2.40 10.64
C GLU A 438 -0.76 -3.50 11.13
N ASN A 439 -0.68 -3.70 12.45
CA ASN A 439 -0.20 -4.94 13.11
C ASN A 439 -1.15 -6.10 12.73
N SER A 440 -1.15 -6.45 11.45
CA SER A 440 -2.06 -7.42 10.87
C SER A 440 -1.66 -8.83 11.32
N ASP A 441 -2.66 -9.67 11.57
CA ASP A 441 -2.48 -11.11 11.81
C ASP A 441 -1.63 -11.71 10.68
N LEU A 442 -0.44 -12.21 11.03
CA LEU A 442 0.53 -12.79 10.10
C LEU A 442 -0.10 -13.88 9.23
N ASN A 443 -1.08 -14.62 9.77
CA ASN A 443 -1.80 -15.65 9.05
C ASN A 443 -2.70 -15.07 7.95
N TYR A 444 -3.24 -13.87 8.16
CA TYR A 444 -4.04 -13.18 7.16
C TYR A 444 -3.18 -12.64 6.01
N VAL A 445 -1.99 -12.13 6.34
CA VAL A 445 -0.97 -11.69 5.37
C VAL A 445 -0.54 -12.86 4.49
N ASN A 446 -0.24 -14.00 5.11
CA ASN A 446 0.09 -15.26 4.42
C ASN A 446 -1.01 -15.69 3.46
N LEU A 447 -2.26 -15.69 3.93
CA LEU A 447 -3.40 -16.07 3.11
C LEU A 447 -3.60 -15.12 1.92
N LEU A 448 -3.44 -13.82 2.11
CA LEU A 448 -3.48 -12.81 1.03
C LEU A 448 -2.42 -13.10 -0.03
N TYR A 449 -1.17 -13.29 0.39
CA TYR A 449 -0.08 -13.59 -0.54
C TYR A 449 -0.25 -14.94 -1.25
N HIS A 450 -0.81 -15.95 -0.58
CA HIS A 450 -1.10 -17.25 -1.21
C HIS A 450 -2.20 -17.19 -2.24
N CYS A 451 -3.32 -16.55 -1.91
CA CYS A 451 -4.39 -16.31 -2.87
C CYS A 451 -3.84 -15.54 -4.08
N PHE A 452 -2.99 -14.56 -3.82
CA PHE A 452 -2.40 -13.69 -4.85
C PHE A 452 -1.32 -14.37 -5.71
N ASN A 453 -0.55 -15.32 -5.15
CA ASN A 453 0.44 -16.11 -5.89
C ASN A 453 -0.15 -17.35 -6.59
N ARG A 454 -1.36 -17.77 -6.21
CA ARG A 454 -2.10 -18.85 -6.87
C ARG A 454 -2.81 -18.39 -8.16
N SER A 455 -3.07 -17.07 -8.29
CA SER A 455 -3.53 -16.47 -9.54
C SER A 455 -2.42 -16.60 -10.60
N ASP A 456 -2.81 -17.14 -11.76
CA ASP A 456 -1.90 -17.50 -12.86
C ASP A 456 -1.02 -16.31 -13.29
N PRO A 457 0.31 -16.49 -13.41
CA PRO A 457 1.21 -15.43 -13.87
C PRO A 457 0.87 -14.91 -15.28
N ASN A 458 0.15 -15.69 -16.09
CA ASN A 458 -0.28 -15.31 -17.44
C ASN A 458 -1.59 -14.50 -17.46
N ASN A 459 -1.72 -13.47 -16.62
CA ASN A 459 -2.79 -12.47 -16.71
C ASN A 459 -4.18 -12.93 -16.21
N LYS A 460 -4.25 -13.74 -15.14
CA LYS A 460 -5.52 -13.86 -14.39
C LYS A 460 -5.70 -12.62 -13.52
N ASP A 461 -6.85 -11.98 -13.70
CA ASP A 461 -7.31 -10.81 -12.97
C ASP A 461 -7.28 -11.07 -11.46
N CYS A 462 -6.35 -10.42 -10.73
CA CYS A 462 -6.15 -10.67 -9.30
C CYS A 462 -7.10 -9.88 -8.40
N TYR A 463 -7.73 -8.82 -8.95
CA TYR A 463 -8.62 -7.94 -8.19
C TYR A 463 -9.87 -8.65 -7.65
N PRO A 464 -10.55 -9.55 -8.40
CA PRO A 464 -11.67 -10.31 -7.88
C PRO A 464 -11.34 -11.16 -6.65
N ASP A 465 -10.21 -11.86 -6.69
CA ASP A 465 -9.74 -12.71 -5.58
C ASP A 465 -9.42 -11.87 -4.34
N MET A 466 -8.70 -10.76 -4.52
CA MET A 466 -8.43 -9.79 -3.44
C MET A 466 -9.73 -9.24 -2.85
N CYS A 467 -10.69 -8.90 -3.71
CA CYS A 467 -11.98 -8.34 -3.30
C CYS A 467 -12.79 -9.33 -2.46
N ALA A 468 -12.87 -10.59 -2.91
CA ALA A 468 -13.52 -11.66 -2.18
C ALA A 468 -12.89 -11.84 -0.80
N LEU A 469 -11.57 -11.88 -0.74
CA LEU A 469 -10.84 -12.07 0.50
C LEU A 469 -11.04 -10.91 1.49
N PHE A 470 -10.93 -9.66 1.04
CA PHE A 470 -11.22 -8.48 1.86
C PHE A 470 -12.67 -8.48 2.35
N TRP A 471 -13.61 -8.87 1.50
CA TRP A 471 -15.02 -8.92 1.86
C TRP A 471 -15.31 -9.97 2.95
N HIS A 472 -14.84 -11.21 2.75
CA HIS A 472 -15.06 -12.31 3.69
C HIS A 472 -14.45 -12.02 5.07
N LYS A 473 -13.33 -11.30 5.11
CA LYS A 473 -12.67 -10.88 6.36
C LYS A 473 -13.23 -9.58 6.94
N GLY A 474 -14.27 -9.03 6.32
CA GLY A 474 -15.00 -7.88 6.83
C GLY A 474 -14.37 -6.52 6.52
N ARG A 475 -13.30 -6.47 5.74
CA ARG A 475 -12.44 -5.30 5.52
C ARG A 475 -12.85 -4.48 4.30
N LEU A 476 -14.05 -3.90 4.34
CA LEU A 476 -14.58 -3.06 3.26
C LEU A 476 -13.70 -1.85 2.93
N GLN A 477 -13.03 -1.27 3.94
CA GLN A 477 -12.18 -0.09 3.74
C GLN A 477 -11.01 -0.37 2.80
N HIS A 478 -10.44 -1.58 2.82
CA HIS A 478 -9.31 -1.91 1.94
C HIS A 478 -9.73 -1.98 0.47
N ILE A 479 -10.95 -2.45 0.20
CA ILE A 479 -11.48 -2.43 -1.16
C ILE A 479 -11.68 -0.98 -1.64
N ILE A 480 -12.17 -0.09 -0.76
CA ILE A 480 -12.28 1.36 -1.06
C ILE A 480 -10.91 1.97 -1.34
N LEU A 481 -9.90 1.65 -0.52
CA LEU A 481 -8.55 2.17 -0.69
C LEU A 481 -7.91 1.68 -1.99
N LEU A 482 -8.11 0.41 -2.36
CA LEU A 482 -7.65 -0.14 -3.63
C LEU A 482 -8.35 0.55 -4.82
N CYS A 483 -9.66 0.77 -4.75
CA CYS A 483 -10.38 1.54 -5.77
C CYS A 483 -9.80 2.95 -5.96
N ARG A 484 -9.50 3.65 -4.86
CA ARG A 484 -8.92 5.00 -4.91
C ARG A 484 -7.51 5.00 -5.49
N LEU A 485 -6.70 3.99 -5.17
CA LEU A 485 -5.38 3.85 -5.77
C LEU A 485 -5.49 3.65 -7.28
N LEU A 486 -6.38 2.77 -7.74
CA LEU A 486 -6.60 2.53 -9.16
C LEU A 486 -7.13 3.78 -9.89
N GLU A 487 -7.97 4.57 -9.22
CA GLU A 487 -8.44 5.88 -9.72
C GLU A 487 -7.27 6.85 -9.89
N ASP A 488 -6.43 7.00 -8.86
CA ASP A 488 -5.28 7.90 -8.91
C ASP A 488 -4.26 7.48 -9.99
N LEU A 489 -4.22 6.19 -10.35
CA LEU A 489 -3.40 5.65 -11.44
C LEU A 489 -4.10 5.73 -12.81
N GLY A 490 -5.35 6.23 -12.90
CA GLY A 490 -6.11 6.30 -14.15
C GLY A 490 -6.59 4.94 -14.69
N ARG A 491 -6.57 3.88 -13.87
CA ARG A 491 -6.89 2.50 -14.29
C ARG A 491 -8.38 2.19 -14.19
N THR A 492 -9.21 2.89 -14.96
CA THR A 492 -10.69 2.77 -14.90
C THR A 492 -11.20 1.35 -15.19
N GLN A 493 -10.57 0.64 -16.13
CA GLN A 493 -10.90 -0.76 -16.45
C GLN A 493 -10.62 -1.69 -15.26
N ASP A 494 -9.54 -1.48 -14.53
CA ASP A 494 -9.18 -2.28 -13.35
C ASP A 494 -10.20 -2.09 -12.21
N ILE A 495 -10.72 -0.87 -12.05
CA ILE A 495 -11.81 -0.61 -11.09
C ILE A 495 -13.06 -1.42 -11.48
N PHE A 496 -13.37 -1.53 -12.77
CA PHE A 496 -14.48 -2.37 -13.25
C PHE A 496 -14.27 -3.84 -12.90
N HIS A 497 -13.07 -4.37 -13.14
CA HIS A 497 -12.67 -5.73 -12.75
C HIS A 497 -12.80 -6.00 -11.25
N LEU A 498 -12.27 -5.09 -10.42
CA LEU A 498 -12.41 -5.14 -8.97
C LEU A 498 -13.87 -5.16 -8.52
N LEU A 499 -14.72 -4.36 -9.17
CA LEU A 499 -16.14 -4.26 -8.86
C LEU A 499 -16.94 -5.49 -9.32
N LEU A 500 -16.60 -6.08 -10.47
CA LEU A 500 -17.17 -7.37 -10.90
C LEU A 500 -16.90 -8.46 -9.86
N GLY A 501 -15.67 -8.53 -9.35
CA GLY A 501 -15.30 -9.43 -8.26
C GLY A 501 -16.13 -9.18 -7.00
N PHE A 502 -16.25 -7.91 -6.59
CA PHE A 502 -17.08 -7.55 -5.43
C PHE A 502 -18.54 -7.99 -5.58
N ARG A 503 -19.10 -7.81 -6.78
CA ARG A 503 -20.50 -8.19 -7.10
C ARG A 503 -20.73 -9.69 -6.97
N ASN A 504 -19.78 -10.50 -7.46
CA ASN A 504 -19.88 -11.96 -7.38
C ASN A 504 -19.96 -12.43 -5.92
N VAL A 505 -19.33 -11.70 -5.01
CA VAL A 505 -19.27 -12.05 -3.59
C VAL A 505 -20.50 -11.54 -2.81
N VAL A 506 -21.06 -10.38 -3.18
CA VAL A 506 -22.16 -9.72 -2.45
C VAL A 506 -23.57 -10.19 -2.86
N LYS A 507 -23.71 -11.05 -3.88
CA LYS A 507 -25.00 -11.58 -4.39
C LYS A 507 -26.07 -10.49 -4.63
N ASN A 508 -25.88 -9.78 -5.75
CA ASN A 508 -26.84 -9.16 -6.70
C ASN A 508 -28.05 -8.27 -6.32
N HIS A 509 -28.51 -8.04 -5.07
CA HIS A 509 -29.68 -7.13 -4.92
C HIS A 509 -29.37 -5.62 -5.07
N SER A 510 -28.11 -5.18 -5.04
CA SER A 510 -27.69 -3.79 -5.37
C SER A 510 -27.38 -3.54 -6.85
N SER A 511 -27.47 -4.58 -7.67
CA SER A 511 -26.99 -4.58 -9.06
C SER A 511 -27.55 -3.47 -9.96
N PRO A 512 -28.82 -3.00 -9.87
CA PRO A 512 -29.32 -2.04 -10.87
C PRO A 512 -28.68 -0.66 -10.73
N LEU A 513 -28.52 -0.16 -9.49
CA LEU A 513 -27.96 1.17 -9.23
C LEU A 513 -26.43 1.20 -9.41
N SER A 514 -25.75 0.11 -9.04
CA SER A 514 -24.32 -0.05 -9.30
C SER A 514 -24.04 -0.19 -10.80
N ASN A 515 -24.82 -1.00 -11.53
CA ASN A 515 -24.70 -1.13 -13.00
C ASN A 515 -25.00 0.18 -13.73
N LEU A 516 -25.92 1.00 -13.19
CA LEU A 516 -26.24 2.31 -13.73
C LEU A 516 -25.09 3.30 -13.53
N ALA A 517 -24.43 3.28 -12.38
CA ALA A 517 -23.19 4.03 -12.16
C ALA A 517 -22.06 3.58 -13.10
N LEU A 518 -21.91 2.27 -13.33
CA LEU A 518 -20.96 1.73 -14.32
C LEU A 518 -21.29 2.17 -15.74
N GLY A 519 -22.56 2.11 -16.15
CA GLY A 519 -23.01 2.57 -17.47
C GLY A 519 -22.94 4.09 -17.66
N ALA A 520 -22.73 4.84 -16.58
CA ALA A 520 -22.45 6.28 -16.57
C ALA A 520 -20.94 6.58 -16.45
N ASP A 521 -20.09 5.55 -16.59
CA ASP A 521 -18.62 5.62 -16.51
C ASP A 521 -18.11 6.17 -15.16
N ASN A 522 -18.83 5.89 -14.07
CA ASN A 522 -18.44 6.30 -12.73
C ASN A 522 -18.29 5.08 -11.82
N ALA A 523 -17.15 4.41 -11.96
CA ALA A 523 -16.84 3.18 -11.25
C ALA A 523 -16.75 3.36 -9.71
N LEU A 524 -16.40 4.56 -9.24
CA LEU A 524 -16.32 4.86 -7.80
C LEU A 524 -17.70 4.98 -7.16
N VAL A 525 -18.64 5.61 -7.85
CA VAL A 525 -20.02 5.68 -7.36
C VAL A 525 -20.66 4.30 -7.41
N ALA A 526 -20.36 3.50 -8.43
CA ALA A 526 -20.77 2.09 -8.46
C ALA A 526 -20.22 1.33 -7.24
N PHE A 527 -18.95 1.56 -6.89
CA PHE A 527 -18.30 0.96 -5.74
C PHE A 527 -18.92 1.43 -4.41
N LYS A 528 -19.13 2.74 -4.26
CA LYS A 528 -19.76 3.36 -3.09
C LYS A 528 -21.17 2.83 -2.86
N ILE A 529 -21.96 2.68 -3.92
CA ILE A 529 -23.30 2.07 -3.83
C ILE A 529 -23.21 0.63 -3.34
N SER A 530 -22.28 -0.15 -3.90
CA SER A 530 -22.07 -1.53 -3.50
C SER A 530 -21.55 -1.65 -2.06
N SER A 531 -20.69 -0.75 -1.58
CA SER A 531 -20.16 -0.74 -0.22
C SER A 531 -21.22 -0.37 0.82
N ILE A 532 -22.08 0.61 0.52
CA ILE A 532 -23.20 1.00 1.39
C ILE A 532 -24.20 -0.17 1.49
N TYR A 533 -24.45 -0.89 0.38
CA TYR A 533 -25.33 -2.06 0.37
C TYR A 533 -24.77 -3.17 1.25
N ALA A 534 -23.49 -3.49 1.07
CA ALA A 534 -22.73 -4.42 1.88
C ALA A 534 -22.82 -4.11 3.40
N SER A 535 -22.64 -2.84 3.79
CA SER A 535 -22.77 -2.41 5.19
C SER A 535 -24.21 -2.44 5.73
N SER A 536 -25.21 -2.43 4.85
CA SER A 536 -26.62 -2.59 5.23
C SER A 536 -26.99 -4.05 5.51
N ILE A 537 -26.42 -4.99 4.75
CA ILE A 537 -26.58 -6.44 4.98
C ILE A 537 -25.99 -6.86 6.32
N LYS A 538 -24.75 -6.44 6.64
CA LYS A 538 -24.06 -6.81 7.89
C LYS A 538 -24.76 -6.34 9.16
N ARG A 539 -25.51 -5.24 9.10
CA ARG A 539 -26.30 -4.68 10.23
C ARG A 539 -27.62 -5.42 10.49
N GLY A 540 -27.82 -6.61 9.93
CA GLY A 540 -28.98 -7.45 10.23
C GLY A 540 -30.28 -7.07 9.51
N MET A 541 -30.25 -6.15 8.52
CA MET A 541 -31.44 -5.82 7.71
C MET A 541 -31.99 -7.04 6.94
N ALA A 542 -31.18 -8.09 6.74
CA ALA A 542 -31.55 -9.29 5.98
C ALA A 542 -32.73 -10.10 6.58
N ARG A 543 -33.02 -9.99 7.89
CA ARG A 543 -34.16 -10.71 8.50
C ARG A 543 -35.37 -9.84 8.81
N ARG A 544 -35.19 -8.55 9.15
CA ARG A 544 -36.31 -7.67 9.57
C ARG A 544 -36.83 -6.72 8.50
N GLN A 545 -36.13 -6.54 7.37
CA GLN A 545 -36.63 -5.76 6.24
C GLN A 545 -36.53 -6.52 4.91
N ARG A 546 -37.36 -7.57 4.77
CA ARG A 546 -37.97 -7.92 3.47
C ARG A 546 -39.04 -6.88 3.05
N GLY A 547 -39.05 -5.68 3.66
CA GLY A 547 -39.80 -4.53 3.17
C GLY A 547 -39.08 -3.90 1.98
N ASN A 548 -39.86 -3.42 1.00
CA ASN A 548 -39.40 -2.94 -0.31
C ASN A 548 -38.07 -2.18 -0.27
N PHE A 549 -37.02 -2.71 -0.91
CA PHE A 549 -35.69 -2.10 -1.07
C PHE A 549 -35.74 -0.59 -1.37
N TRP A 550 -36.69 -0.15 -2.19
CA TRP A 550 -36.90 1.25 -2.61
C TRP A 550 -37.48 2.16 -1.53
N LYS A 551 -37.97 1.60 -0.42
CA LYS A 551 -38.38 2.35 0.78
C LYS A 551 -37.25 2.47 1.81
N SER A 552 -36.12 1.79 1.61
CA SER A 552 -34.99 1.84 2.53
C SER A 552 -34.23 3.17 2.44
N SER A 553 -33.61 3.58 3.55
CA SER A 553 -32.65 4.69 3.56
C SER A 553 -31.46 4.45 2.63
N PHE A 554 -31.10 3.17 2.41
CA PHE A 554 -30.07 2.77 1.45
C PHE A 554 -30.40 3.23 0.02
N ALA A 555 -31.61 2.93 -0.48
CA ALA A 555 -32.00 3.30 -1.84
C ALA A 555 -31.98 4.82 -2.05
N ALA A 556 -32.42 5.60 -1.05
CA ALA A 556 -32.35 7.05 -1.09
C ALA A 556 -30.88 7.55 -1.16
N VAL A 557 -29.97 7.00 -0.34
CA VAL A 557 -28.55 7.38 -0.33
C VAL A 557 -27.84 6.98 -1.63
N ALA A 558 -28.12 5.78 -2.17
CA ALA A 558 -27.56 5.30 -3.42
C ALA A 558 -28.04 6.15 -4.62
N MET A 559 -29.33 6.46 -4.67
CA MET A 559 -29.91 7.35 -5.68
C MET A 559 -29.37 8.77 -5.56
N LYS A 560 -29.17 9.27 -4.33
CA LYS A 560 -28.51 10.56 -4.10
C LYS A 560 -27.10 10.56 -4.68
N ALA A 561 -26.30 9.54 -4.40
CA ALA A 561 -24.96 9.40 -4.97
C ALA A 561 -24.95 9.39 -6.51
N LEU A 562 -25.95 8.76 -7.15
CA LEU A 562 -26.12 8.75 -8.61
C LEU A 562 -26.55 10.09 -9.20
N VAL A 563 -27.44 10.83 -8.51
CA VAL A 563 -27.94 12.11 -9.02
C VAL A 563 -26.93 13.24 -8.79
N HIS A 564 -26.04 13.11 -7.80
CA HIS A 564 -25.00 14.09 -7.52
C HIS A 564 -23.80 13.98 -8.48
N THR A 565 -23.68 12.94 -9.31
CA THR A 565 -22.65 12.87 -10.34
C THR A 565 -23.08 13.62 -11.59
N HIS A 566 -22.33 14.65 -11.96
CA HIS A 566 -22.62 15.57 -13.08
C HIS A 566 -22.79 14.89 -14.46
N HIS A 567 -22.33 13.65 -14.63
CA HIS A 567 -22.32 12.94 -15.91
C HIS A 567 -23.54 12.02 -16.15
N ALA A 568 -24.35 11.73 -15.12
CA ALA A 568 -25.53 10.90 -15.26
C ALA A 568 -26.68 11.73 -15.86
N ARG A 569 -26.83 11.71 -17.20
CA ARG A 569 -28.00 12.31 -17.86
C ARG A 569 -29.27 11.74 -17.21
N PRO A 570 -30.18 12.56 -16.66
CA PRO A 570 -31.37 12.06 -15.97
C PRO A 570 -32.17 11.06 -16.79
N GLN A 571 -32.25 11.26 -18.11
CA GLN A 571 -32.91 10.36 -19.06
C GLN A 571 -32.32 8.93 -19.05
N LYS A 572 -31.00 8.78 -18.92
CA LYS A 572 -30.35 7.48 -18.77
C LYS A 572 -30.73 6.82 -17.43
N LEU A 573 -30.77 7.61 -16.35
CA LEU A 573 -31.22 7.17 -15.02
C LEU A 573 -32.66 6.62 -15.08
N PHE A 574 -33.58 7.34 -15.72
CA PHE A 574 -34.95 6.85 -15.91
C PHE A 574 -34.99 5.55 -16.71
N SER A 575 -34.32 5.51 -17.88
CA SER A 575 -34.31 4.32 -18.75
C SER A 575 -33.78 3.07 -18.05
N ALA A 576 -32.70 3.21 -17.26
CA ALA A 576 -32.09 2.11 -16.53
C ALA A 576 -32.89 1.65 -15.30
N LEU A 577 -33.73 2.53 -14.73
CA LEU A 577 -34.73 2.14 -13.72
C LEU A 577 -35.96 1.44 -14.32
N GLY A 578 -36.07 1.42 -15.66
CA GLY A 578 -37.23 0.96 -16.41
C GLY A 578 -38.36 1.98 -16.45
N LEU A 579 -38.05 3.26 -16.20
CA LEU A 579 -38.98 4.38 -16.23
C LEU A 579 -38.83 5.07 -17.59
N PHE A 580 -39.91 5.10 -18.38
CA PHE A 580 -39.96 5.46 -19.81
C PHE A 580 -39.34 4.44 -20.78
N ALA A 581 -40.19 3.73 -21.52
CA ALA A 581 -39.76 2.93 -22.67
C ALA A 581 -39.22 3.83 -23.80
N LYS A 582 -38.27 3.32 -24.58
CA LYS A 582 -37.73 3.99 -25.77
C LYS A 582 -38.91 4.41 -26.67
N ARG A 583 -38.99 5.71 -26.97
CA ARG A 583 -40.06 6.38 -27.74
C ARG A 583 -40.34 5.78 -29.13
N ARG A 584 -39.54 4.81 -29.61
CA ARG A 584 -39.58 4.26 -30.97
C ARG A 584 -40.37 2.96 -31.16
N GLU A 585 -40.67 2.18 -30.12
CA GLU A 585 -41.35 0.87 -30.28
C GLU A 585 -42.88 0.90 -30.09
N ARG A 586 -43.48 2.05 -29.79
CA ARG A 586 -44.88 2.13 -29.33
C ARG A 586 -45.90 2.76 -30.27
N VAL A 587 -45.54 3.00 -31.53
CA VAL A 587 -46.57 3.35 -32.51
C VAL A 587 -47.38 2.10 -32.92
N GLU A 588 -46.80 0.89 -32.83
CA GLU A 588 -47.49 -0.34 -33.25
C GLU A 588 -48.16 -1.13 -32.10
N LEU A 589 -47.63 -1.09 -30.87
CA LEU A 589 -48.19 -1.85 -29.73
C LEU A 589 -49.35 -1.16 -28.97
N SER A 590 -49.68 0.08 -29.32
CA SER A 590 -50.67 0.88 -28.58
C SER A 590 -52.14 0.55 -28.93
N ARG A 591 -52.40 -0.36 -29.88
CA ARG A 591 -53.77 -0.75 -30.25
C ARG A 591 -54.28 -2.04 -29.61
N VAL A 592 -53.45 -2.85 -28.94
CA VAL A 592 -53.86 -4.21 -28.49
C VAL A 592 -53.57 -4.55 -27.01
N ALA A 593 -52.80 -3.75 -26.27
CA ALA A 593 -52.51 -4.10 -24.86
C ALA A 593 -53.43 -3.36 -23.87
N GLY A 594 -54.42 -4.07 -23.33
CA GLY A 594 -55.17 -3.65 -22.14
C GLY A 594 -54.24 -3.12 -21.04
N THR A 595 -54.66 -2.03 -20.41
CA THR A 595 -53.95 -1.25 -19.39
C THR A 595 -53.45 -2.14 -18.25
N ARG A 596 -52.19 -2.59 -18.31
CA ARG A 596 -51.55 -3.30 -17.21
C ARG A 596 -51.27 -2.33 -16.07
N ALA A 597 -51.90 -2.54 -14.92
CA ALA A 597 -51.64 -1.83 -13.68
C ALA A 597 -50.14 -1.86 -13.34
N ILE A 598 -49.58 -0.73 -12.91
CA ILE A 598 -48.16 -0.65 -12.53
C ILE A 598 -47.91 -1.53 -11.29
N PRO A 599 -46.88 -2.40 -11.30
CA PRO A 599 -46.46 -3.10 -10.09
C PRO A 599 -46.08 -2.12 -8.97
N ARG A 600 -46.51 -2.38 -7.72
CA ARG A 600 -46.18 -1.54 -6.54
C ARG A 600 -44.68 -1.19 -6.43
N LEU A 601 -43.80 -2.11 -6.86
CA LEU A 601 -42.36 -1.92 -6.92
C LEU A 601 -41.92 -0.72 -7.79
N GLN A 602 -42.59 -0.51 -8.93
CA GLN A 602 -42.31 0.60 -9.84
C GLN A 602 -42.83 1.93 -9.26
N MET A 603 -43.93 1.93 -8.50
CA MET A 603 -44.39 3.13 -7.77
C MET A 603 -43.39 3.56 -6.68
N ASP A 604 -42.79 2.59 -5.98
CA ASP A 604 -41.77 2.88 -4.97
C ASP A 604 -40.49 3.44 -5.61
N LYS A 605 -40.07 2.92 -6.78
CA LYS A 605 -38.95 3.49 -7.56
C LYS A 605 -39.18 4.94 -7.93
N VAL A 606 -40.36 5.25 -8.46
CA VAL A 606 -40.74 6.62 -8.87
C VAL A 606 -40.78 7.56 -7.66
N SER A 607 -41.32 7.08 -6.54
CA SER A 607 -41.38 7.85 -5.29
C SER A 607 -39.99 8.18 -4.73
N ALA A 608 -39.12 7.19 -4.65
CA ALA A 608 -37.74 7.38 -4.18
C ALA A 608 -36.95 8.32 -5.09
N LEU A 609 -37.12 8.19 -6.42
CA LEU A 609 -36.49 9.08 -7.39
C LEU A 609 -36.97 10.52 -7.25
N ALA A 610 -38.29 10.75 -7.11
CA ALA A 610 -38.86 12.09 -6.97
C ALA A 610 -38.30 12.83 -5.74
N GLU A 611 -38.19 12.14 -4.60
CA GLU A 611 -37.63 12.74 -3.37
C GLU A 611 -36.15 13.13 -3.53
N VAL A 612 -35.34 12.28 -4.16
CA VAL A 612 -33.92 12.58 -4.40
C VAL A 612 -33.76 13.72 -5.40
N LEU A 613 -34.61 13.79 -6.43
CA LEU A 613 -34.59 14.91 -7.38
C LEU A 613 -34.96 16.24 -6.71
N ALA A 614 -35.92 16.22 -5.77
CA ALA A 614 -36.36 17.42 -5.06
C ALA A 614 -35.32 17.94 -4.06
N THR A 615 -34.53 17.05 -3.46
CA THR A 615 -33.54 17.37 -2.40
C THR A 615 -32.11 17.56 -2.92
N SER A 616 -31.86 17.32 -4.21
CA SER A 616 -30.53 17.48 -4.81
C SER A 616 -30.12 18.96 -4.95
N PRO A 617 -28.99 19.40 -4.38
CA PRO A 617 -28.54 20.79 -4.45
C PRO A 617 -28.04 21.18 -5.84
N HIS A 618 -27.41 20.25 -6.57
CA HIS A 618 -26.80 20.47 -7.89
C HIS A 618 -27.79 20.60 -9.05
N LEU A 619 -29.05 20.20 -8.86
CA LEU A 619 -30.09 20.39 -9.87
C LEU A 619 -30.73 21.76 -9.70
N THR A 620 -30.76 22.54 -10.79
CA THR A 620 -31.53 23.79 -10.82
C THR A 620 -33.00 23.51 -10.49
N ASN A 621 -33.68 24.46 -9.84
CA ASN A 621 -35.11 24.33 -9.55
C ASN A 621 -35.93 24.03 -10.82
N ARG A 622 -35.53 24.57 -11.98
CA ARG A 622 -36.17 24.28 -13.28
C ARG A 622 -35.98 22.83 -13.73
N THR A 623 -34.76 22.30 -13.66
CA THR A 623 -34.48 20.93 -14.10
C THR A 623 -35.14 19.93 -13.15
N SER A 624 -34.99 20.09 -11.83
CA SER A 624 -35.64 19.22 -10.85
C SER A 624 -37.17 19.21 -11.01
N PHE A 625 -37.82 20.37 -11.17
CA PHE A 625 -39.26 20.45 -11.45
C PHE A 625 -39.67 19.67 -12.69
N ARG A 626 -38.94 19.81 -13.80
CA ARG A 626 -39.22 19.08 -15.05
C ARG A 626 -39.13 17.56 -14.87
N LEU A 627 -38.14 17.09 -14.12
CA LEU A 627 -37.92 15.66 -13.91
C LEU A 627 -39.00 15.06 -12.98
N ILE A 628 -39.40 15.78 -11.92
CA ILE A 628 -40.50 15.39 -11.03
C ILE A 628 -41.84 15.38 -11.80
N THR A 629 -42.05 16.38 -12.66
CA THR A 629 -43.22 16.40 -13.56
C THR A 629 -43.23 15.18 -14.49
N GLY A 630 -42.05 14.78 -14.99
CA GLY A 630 -41.88 13.52 -15.72
C GLY A 630 -42.35 12.31 -14.91
N CYS A 631 -41.95 12.19 -13.64
CA CYS A 631 -42.42 11.12 -12.75
C CYS A 631 -43.96 11.08 -12.63
N ILE A 632 -44.60 12.25 -12.52
CA ILE A 632 -46.07 12.36 -12.44
C ILE A 632 -46.72 11.95 -13.76
N HIS A 633 -46.20 12.41 -14.91
CA HIS A 633 -46.69 12.02 -16.23
C HIS A 633 -46.54 10.52 -16.48
N TYR A 634 -45.46 9.90 -15.99
CA TYR A 634 -45.28 8.44 -16.06
C TYR A 634 -46.38 7.69 -15.27
N LEU A 635 -46.72 8.17 -14.07
CA LEU A 635 -47.80 7.57 -13.27
C LEU A 635 -49.16 7.74 -13.95
N TYR A 636 -49.41 8.90 -14.58
CA TYR A 636 -50.61 9.13 -15.37
C TYR A 636 -50.73 8.22 -16.58
N TYR A 637 -49.65 8.06 -17.34
CA TYR A 637 -49.63 7.22 -18.53
C TYR A 637 -50.04 5.76 -18.24
N HIS A 638 -49.81 5.31 -17.01
CA HIS A 638 -50.11 3.95 -16.57
C HIS A 638 -51.31 3.88 -15.60
N ASN A 639 -52.15 4.92 -15.53
CA ASN A 639 -53.34 4.99 -14.68
C ASN A 639 -53.08 4.66 -13.18
N ALA A 640 -51.90 5.01 -12.66
CA ALA A 640 -51.57 4.80 -11.26
C ALA A 640 -51.83 6.06 -10.41
N PRO A 641 -52.30 5.92 -9.15
CA PRO A 641 -52.42 7.05 -8.25
C PRO A 641 -51.04 7.63 -7.91
N VAL A 642 -50.95 8.95 -7.77
CA VAL A 642 -49.70 9.62 -7.40
C VAL A 642 -49.43 9.45 -5.91
N PRO A 643 -48.31 8.82 -5.51
CA PRO A 643 -47.98 8.64 -4.10
C PRO A 643 -47.74 9.99 -3.39
N SER A 644 -48.16 10.11 -2.13
CA SER A 644 -47.98 11.33 -1.33
C SER A 644 -46.51 11.79 -1.23
N ARG A 645 -45.55 10.85 -1.34
CA ARG A 645 -44.10 11.12 -1.40
C ARG A 645 -43.72 11.94 -2.64
N VAL A 646 -44.29 11.62 -3.81
CA VAL A 646 -44.05 12.35 -5.06
C VAL A 646 -44.68 13.74 -4.98
N LEU A 647 -45.88 13.86 -4.42
CA LEU A 647 -46.54 15.15 -4.22
C LEU A 647 -45.76 16.04 -3.25
N ARG A 648 -45.25 15.48 -2.13
CA ARG A 648 -44.39 16.20 -1.18
C ARG A 648 -43.08 16.66 -1.83
N ALA A 649 -42.46 15.81 -2.65
CA ALA A 649 -41.26 16.17 -3.41
C ALA A 649 -41.52 17.34 -4.38
N LEU A 650 -42.68 17.34 -5.04
CA LEU A 650 -43.10 18.46 -5.90
C LEU A 650 -43.29 19.75 -5.09
N ILE A 651 -43.99 19.68 -3.96
CA ILE A 651 -44.21 20.84 -3.08
C ILE A 651 -42.87 21.38 -2.60
N HIS A 652 -41.99 20.53 -2.08
CA HIS A 652 -40.64 20.89 -1.64
C HIS A 652 -39.83 21.59 -2.74
N ASN A 653 -39.92 21.13 -3.99
CA ASN A 653 -39.20 21.76 -5.09
C ASN A 653 -39.69 23.20 -5.39
N VAL A 654 -41.00 23.43 -5.31
CA VAL A 654 -41.58 24.76 -5.58
C VAL A 654 -41.36 25.71 -4.40
N THR A 655 -41.47 25.21 -3.17
CA THR A 655 -41.21 26.01 -1.95
C THR A 655 -39.73 26.34 -1.77
N ARG A 656 -38.79 25.60 -2.36
CA ARG A 656 -37.35 25.93 -2.33
C ARG A 656 -37.05 27.34 -2.83
N SER A 657 -37.77 27.81 -3.87
CA SER A 657 -37.60 29.19 -4.35
C SER A 657 -38.17 30.23 -3.38
N LEU A 658 -39.27 29.92 -2.70
CA LEU A 658 -39.85 30.77 -1.66
C LEU A 658 -38.95 30.85 -0.42
N ALA A 659 -38.36 29.73 -0.01
CA ALA A 659 -37.39 29.67 1.08
C ALA A 659 -36.09 30.45 0.80
N GLN A 660 -35.77 30.69 -0.48
CA GLN A 660 -34.63 31.52 -0.91
C GLN A 660 -35.00 33.01 -1.04
N GLY A 661 -36.15 33.44 -0.50
CA GLY A 661 -36.65 34.82 -0.59
C GLY A 661 -37.22 35.20 -1.95
N GLN A 662 -37.25 34.30 -2.93
CA GLN A 662 -37.83 34.60 -4.25
C GLN A 662 -39.35 34.48 -4.21
N ARG A 663 -40.04 35.15 -5.13
CA ARG A 663 -41.52 35.10 -5.25
C ARG A 663 -42.07 33.75 -5.74
N GLY A 664 -41.20 32.84 -6.21
CA GLY A 664 -41.59 31.62 -6.90
C GLY A 664 -42.26 31.87 -8.25
N ARG A 665 -42.28 30.86 -9.14
CA ARG A 665 -42.94 30.99 -10.45
C ARG A 665 -44.42 30.64 -10.32
N GLN A 666 -45.29 31.61 -10.62
CA GLN A 666 -46.75 31.47 -10.52
C GLN A 666 -47.29 30.22 -11.23
N LEU A 667 -46.91 30.01 -12.50
CA LEU A 667 -47.35 28.83 -13.26
C LEU A 667 -46.99 27.49 -12.61
N ARG A 668 -45.88 27.42 -11.83
CA ARG A 668 -45.49 26.18 -11.14
C ARG A 668 -46.30 25.98 -9.86
N LEU A 669 -46.54 27.06 -9.12
CA LEU A 669 -47.36 27.06 -7.91
C LEU A 669 -48.79 26.63 -8.25
N GLU A 670 -49.40 27.25 -9.26
CA GLU A 670 -50.75 26.92 -9.75
C GLU A 670 -50.85 25.51 -10.32
N TRP A 671 -49.80 25.03 -10.99
CA TRP A 671 -49.78 23.64 -11.44
C TRP A 671 -49.71 22.68 -10.24
N THR A 672 -48.87 22.95 -9.25
CA THR A 672 -48.74 22.12 -8.04
C THR A 672 -50.01 22.12 -7.19
N THR A 673 -50.71 23.24 -7.04
CA THR A 673 -52.01 23.28 -6.33
C THR A 673 -53.08 22.48 -7.06
N ARG A 674 -53.11 22.52 -8.40
CA ARG A 674 -53.98 21.64 -9.20
C ARG A 674 -53.65 20.15 -9.00
N GLN A 675 -52.37 19.80 -8.92
CA GLN A 675 -51.98 18.42 -8.60
C GLN A 675 -52.44 18.03 -7.18
N ALA A 676 -52.29 18.92 -6.20
CA ALA A 676 -52.77 18.67 -4.84
C ALA A 676 -54.31 18.51 -4.79
N ALA A 677 -55.07 19.32 -5.53
CA ALA A 677 -56.53 19.20 -5.61
C ALA A 677 -56.96 17.83 -6.14
N ARG A 678 -56.25 17.35 -7.17
CA ARG A 678 -56.55 16.07 -7.82
C ARG A 678 -56.22 14.84 -6.97
N PHE A 679 -55.28 14.92 -6.03
CA PHE A 679 -54.78 13.75 -5.28
C PHE A 679 -54.98 13.79 -3.77
N ALA A 680 -55.03 14.98 -3.18
CA ALA A 680 -55.26 15.20 -1.75
C ALA A 680 -56.62 15.85 -1.46
N GLY A 681 -57.39 16.20 -2.49
CA GLY A 681 -58.72 16.80 -2.38
C GLY A 681 -58.71 18.34 -2.46
N PRO A 682 -59.88 18.95 -2.73
CA PRO A 682 -60.00 20.40 -2.94
C PRO A 682 -59.65 21.20 -1.67
N GLU A 683 -60.03 20.71 -0.49
CA GLU A 683 -59.75 21.36 0.78
C GLU A 683 -58.23 21.45 1.07
N ALA A 684 -57.49 20.38 0.80
CA ALA A 684 -56.04 20.36 0.95
C ALA A 684 -55.33 21.30 -0.04
N ALA A 685 -55.88 21.43 -1.25
CA ALA A 685 -55.36 22.34 -2.26
C ALA A 685 -55.58 23.81 -1.91
N GLU A 686 -56.75 24.16 -1.36
CA GLU A 686 -57.02 25.53 -0.92
C GLU A 686 -56.16 25.93 0.28
N LYS A 687 -55.98 25.01 1.24
CA LYS A 687 -55.02 25.19 2.35
C LYS A 687 -53.59 25.40 1.83
N LEU A 688 -53.15 24.60 0.86
CA LEU A 688 -51.82 24.74 0.25
C LEU A 688 -51.69 26.07 -0.52
N LYS A 689 -52.68 26.45 -1.32
CA LYS A 689 -52.71 27.69 -2.09
C LYS A 689 -52.63 28.91 -1.17
N SER A 690 -53.49 28.97 -0.16
CA SER A 690 -53.50 30.03 0.86
C SER A 690 -52.15 30.15 1.58
N SER A 691 -51.52 29.02 1.91
CA SER A 691 -50.19 29.00 2.57
C SER A 691 -49.08 29.52 1.65
N LEU A 692 -49.10 29.14 0.37
CA LEU A 692 -48.13 29.61 -0.62
C LEU A 692 -48.31 31.10 -0.91
N GLU A 693 -49.54 31.60 -0.97
CA GLU A 693 -49.84 33.03 -1.18
C GLU A 693 -49.40 33.87 0.02
N LYS A 694 -49.67 33.43 1.25
CA LYS A 694 -49.17 34.08 2.48
C LYS A 694 -47.64 34.17 2.48
N TRP A 695 -46.94 33.09 2.14
CA TRP A 695 -45.48 33.11 2.07
C TRP A 695 -44.95 34.03 0.95
N ARG A 696 -45.65 34.10 -0.19
CA ARG A 696 -45.32 35.07 -1.25
C ARG A 696 -45.49 36.51 -0.78
N GLN A 697 -46.55 36.81 -0.03
CA GLN A 697 -46.79 38.12 0.57
C GLN A 697 -45.73 38.48 1.62
N GLN A 698 -45.29 37.52 2.43
CA GLN A 698 -44.18 37.72 3.37
C GLN A 698 -42.87 38.05 2.66
N ASN A 699 -42.53 37.34 1.58
CA ASN A 699 -41.35 37.64 0.77
C ASN A 699 -41.50 38.97 -0.03
N LEU A 700 -42.71 39.51 -0.17
CA LEU A 700 -42.97 40.83 -0.76
C LEU A 700 -42.75 41.96 0.25
N GLY A 701 -43.07 41.72 1.54
CA GLY A 701 -42.83 42.66 2.63
C GLY A 701 -41.38 42.72 3.12
N LEU A 702 -40.58 41.70 2.81
CA LEU A 702 -39.14 41.62 3.06
C LEU A 702 -38.32 42.08 1.84
N GLY A 703 -38.68 43.20 1.22
CA GLY A 703 -37.93 43.77 0.09
C GLY A 703 -36.44 44.01 0.46
N PRO A 704 -35.52 43.99 -0.54
CA PRO A 704 -34.09 44.21 -0.31
C PRO A 704 -33.78 45.56 0.36
#